data_AF-A0A947UW53-F1
#
_entry.id   AF-A0A947UW53-F1
#
_cell.length_a   1.000
_cell.length_b   1.000
_cell.length_c   1.000
_cell.angle_alpha   90.00
_cell.angle_beta   90.00
_cell.angle_gamma   90.00
#
_symmetry.space_group_name_H-M   'P 1'
#
loop_
_entity.id
_entity.type
_entity.pdbx_description
1 polymer ?
#
loop_
_entity_poly.entity_id
_entity_poly.type
_entity_poly.pdbx_seq_one_letter_code
_entity_poly.pdbx_strand_id
1 'polypeptide(L)'
;MPVKKASSREKPGLAKAERAKPAARPRKAAPSPPTQDTAAQPFQAVVGMVASAGGLEAFKQFFQAMPAHSGLAFVLISHLDPKHGSLMAPLLGKQTAMPVAEAEDGQALEADHVYVIPPNHYLTLHKGAIQLSAPPDRGAGLTAIDPFLRSLAADQQERAICIILSGTGSHGSLGLKAVKAEGGMAMVQEPSSAEYDRMPLSAVDTGLADYVLPPGRMPEELLKYVRHFVAGNAALPEPAAAQNDLTQILALLRARTKFDFRAYRKRMLLRRVLRRMGLNHLERLADYLALLRERPDELAQLGKDLLISVSSFFRDPEMFQVLETQVLPELIEARNTDAPVRVWVAGCASGEEAYSIAMLLIERIAAMGKACPIQIFATDVDEAALEVARRGIYPDALVADLSRQQLERFFTRADAHHWQVSKQLRETVLFAPQNILADAPFSKLDLVSCRNLLIYLEPEVQQKLLQLFHFALNEAGYLILGPSESIGRHVELYRPVSKKWRIFHRVNTERLTRAGFPVQAGKRMSELQPAPPPVPAQHKNLSDLTRKILLEEFAPAAVVINRRYEVLHYSGPTQLYLQQPGGPPSHDLLTLALAALRPRIRAAAIKAINEEARVDVGGIRIKRAGHFALVRLSVQPMPGKLADERLLLVVFQDEPEMAQVAGAGDKQARTDEQLVRQLEYELKTSREELQSTIEELESSNEELKASNEEVMSMNEELQSINEELETSKEELQSLNEEVMSMNEELQSTNEELETSKEELQSLNEELSTVNSQLRDKVDELEDSNDDMTNLLASVDN
;
A
#
# COMPACT_ATOMS: atom_id res chain seq x y z
N MET A 1 -46.82 -61.92 -48.62
CA MET A 1 -48.16 -62.35 -49.12
C MET A 1 -49.15 -61.22 -48.85
N PRO A 2 -50.20 -61.00 -49.67
CA PRO A 2 -50.14 -60.07 -50.81
C PRO A 2 -51.20 -58.93 -50.78
N VAL A 3 -51.00 -57.88 -51.59
CA VAL A 3 -51.97 -57.27 -52.57
C VAL A 3 -53.29 -56.64 -52.01
N LYS A 4 -53.71 -55.38 -52.26
CA LYS A 4 -54.16 -54.66 -53.50
C LYS A 4 -54.64 -53.24 -53.04
N LYS A 5 -54.22 -52.09 -53.63
CA LYS A 5 -54.88 -51.26 -54.71
C LYS A 5 -56.39 -51.02 -54.51
N ALA A 6 -57.03 -49.85 -54.69
CA ALA A 6 -56.78 -48.51 -55.26
C ALA A 6 -57.93 -47.57 -54.72
N SER A 7 -58.09 -46.25 -54.95
CA SER A 7 -57.76 -45.36 -56.08
C SER A 7 -57.96 -43.85 -55.78
N SER A 8 -57.19 -43.01 -56.52
CA SER A 8 -57.50 -41.70 -57.18
C SER A 8 -58.09 -40.52 -56.37
N ARG A 9 -57.65 -39.25 -56.46
CA ARG A 9 -57.26 -38.32 -57.57
C ARG A 9 -56.28 -37.27 -56.98
N GLU A 10 -55.46 -36.47 -57.65
CA GLU A 10 -55.44 -35.90 -59.01
C GLU A 10 -54.01 -35.41 -59.36
N LYS A 11 -53.74 -35.14 -60.64
CA LYS A 11 -52.42 -35.18 -61.29
C LYS A 11 -51.52 -33.92 -61.14
N PRO A 12 -50.19 -34.12 -61.31
CA PRO A 12 -49.13 -33.10 -61.30
C PRO A 12 -48.56 -32.81 -62.71
N GLY A 13 -47.65 -31.84 -62.81
CA GLY A 13 -46.70 -31.73 -63.93
C GLY A 13 -45.88 -30.45 -63.85
N LEU A 14 -44.64 -30.35 -64.32
CA LEU A 14 -43.63 -31.32 -64.75
C LEU A 14 -42.38 -30.46 -65.00
N ALA A 15 -41.21 -30.96 -64.59
CA ALA A 15 -39.92 -30.31 -64.73
C ALA A 15 -39.44 -30.21 -66.19
N LYS A 16 -38.49 -29.29 -66.46
CA LYS A 16 -37.27 -29.60 -67.23
C LYS A 16 -36.20 -28.51 -67.08
N ALA A 17 -34.95 -28.96 -67.15
CA ALA A 17 -33.72 -28.27 -66.81
C ALA A 17 -33.09 -27.52 -67.99
N GLU A 18 -32.23 -26.53 -67.71
CA GLU A 18 -31.04 -26.23 -68.53
C GLU A 18 -30.04 -25.30 -67.80
N ARG A 19 -28.74 -25.51 -68.06
CA ARG A 19 -27.60 -24.66 -67.65
C ARG A 19 -27.03 -23.98 -68.90
N ALA A 20 -26.89 -22.64 -68.91
CA ALA A 20 -25.62 -21.89 -69.05
C ALA A 20 -25.76 -20.44 -69.60
N LYS A 21 -25.08 -19.50 -68.89
CA LYS A 21 -24.35 -18.29 -69.38
C LYS A 21 -25.13 -16.97 -69.70
N PRO A 22 -24.48 -15.77 -69.68
CA PRO A 22 -24.56 -14.85 -68.52
C PRO A 22 -24.87 -13.36 -68.86
N ALA A 23 -24.93 -12.54 -67.79
CA ALA A 23 -24.76 -11.07 -67.70
C ALA A 23 -25.99 -10.15 -67.89
N ALA A 24 -26.38 -9.48 -66.78
CA ALA A 24 -26.85 -8.09 -66.77
C ALA A 24 -26.67 -7.50 -65.35
N ARG A 25 -26.09 -6.28 -65.27
CA ARG A 25 -25.86 -5.50 -64.04
C ARG A 25 -27.18 -5.18 -63.30
N PRO A 26 -27.25 -5.19 -61.96
CA PRO A 26 -28.36 -4.57 -61.26
C PRO A 26 -28.12 -3.08 -61.02
N ARG A 27 -29.21 -2.32 -61.13
CA ARG A 27 -29.34 -0.89 -60.91
C ARG A 27 -29.17 -0.52 -59.43
N LYS A 28 -28.66 0.69 -59.19
CA LYS A 28 -28.48 1.35 -57.89
C LYS A 28 -29.78 1.40 -57.08
N ALA A 29 -29.71 1.00 -55.82
CA ALA A 29 -30.66 1.36 -54.76
C ALA A 29 -30.02 2.45 -53.89
N ALA A 30 -30.84 3.42 -53.45
CA ALA A 30 -30.47 4.58 -52.64
C ALA A 30 -30.01 4.16 -51.22
N PRO A 31 -29.13 4.95 -50.57
CA PRO A 31 -28.55 4.58 -49.29
C PRO A 31 -29.54 4.79 -48.14
N SER A 32 -29.64 3.78 -47.28
CA SER A 32 -30.30 3.82 -45.97
C SER A 32 -29.43 4.59 -44.96
N PRO A 33 -30.02 5.24 -43.94
CA PRO A 33 -29.28 6.03 -42.96
C PRO A 33 -28.40 5.12 -42.08
N PRO A 34 -27.20 5.57 -41.66
CA PRO A 34 -26.32 4.76 -40.85
C PRO A 34 -26.86 4.65 -39.43
N THR A 35 -27.05 3.43 -38.97
CA THR A 35 -27.35 3.07 -37.59
C THR A 35 -26.05 2.69 -36.89
N GLN A 36 -25.71 3.49 -35.87
CA GLN A 36 -24.97 3.23 -34.62
C GLN A 36 -23.75 2.28 -34.56
N ASP A 37 -22.75 2.81 -33.82
CA ASP A 37 -21.67 2.16 -33.09
C ASP A 37 -20.51 1.53 -33.87
N THR A 38 -19.65 2.40 -34.38
CA THR A 38 -18.20 2.12 -34.34
C THR A 38 -17.74 2.41 -32.91
N ALA A 39 -17.74 1.40 -32.05
CA ALA A 39 -17.08 1.50 -30.75
C ALA A 39 -15.62 1.93 -30.98
N ALA A 40 -15.25 3.11 -30.45
CA ALA A 40 -13.88 3.62 -30.51
C ALA A 40 -12.92 2.53 -29.99
N GLN A 41 -11.88 2.21 -30.76
CA GLN A 41 -10.88 1.25 -30.31
C GLN A 41 -10.21 1.81 -29.05
N PRO A 42 -10.11 1.03 -27.95
CA PRO A 42 -9.44 1.51 -26.74
C PRO A 42 -7.96 1.81 -27.05
N PHE A 43 -7.54 3.05 -26.80
CA PHE A 43 -6.14 3.46 -26.95
C PHE A 43 -5.24 2.67 -26.00
N GLN A 44 -4.01 2.40 -26.45
CA GLN A 44 -3.10 1.50 -25.74
C GLN A 44 -2.41 2.17 -24.55
N ALA A 45 -2.10 3.46 -24.68
CA ALA A 45 -1.50 4.32 -23.67
C ALA A 45 -1.75 5.79 -24.02
N VAL A 46 -1.61 6.68 -23.03
CA VAL A 46 -1.73 8.13 -23.21
C VAL A 46 -0.36 8.78 -23.02
N VAL A 47 0.01 9.59 -23.99
CA VAL A 47 1.28 10.33 -24.02
C VAL A 47 1.01 11.79 -23.71
N GLY A 48 1.39 12.20 -22.51
CA GLY A 48 1.42 13.60 -22.10
C GLY A 48 2.72 14.28 -22.54
N MET A 49 2.66 15.10 -23.58
CA MET A 49 3.82 15.86 -24.06
C MET A 49 3.76 17.28 -23.51
N VAL A 50 4.82 17.70 -22.82
CA VAL A 50 4.85 18.99 -22.13
C VAL A 50 6.04 19.82 -22.58
N ALA A 51 5.79 21.10 -22.84
CA ALA A 51 6.81 22.05 -23.26
C ALA A 51 6.49 23.47 -22.77
N SER A 52 7.47 24.36 -22.83
CA SER A 52 7.26 25.79 -22.58
C SER A 52 7.86 26.58 -23.75
N ALA A 53 8.75 27.54 -23.51
CA ALA A 53 9.47 28.25 -24.56
C ALA A 53 10.23 27.28 -25.50
N GLY A 54 10.10 27.50 -26.82
CA GLY A 54 10.71 26.65 -27.85
C GLY A 54 10.05 25.29 -28.07
N GLY A 55 8.90 25.02 -27.42
CA GLY A 55 8.23 23.72 -27.51
C GLY A 55 7.71 23.34 -28.91
N LEU A 56 7.30 24.32 -29.71
CA LEU A 56 6.71 24.07 -31.03
C LEU A 56 7.66 23.30 -31.96
N GLU A 57 8.93 23.67 -32.01
CA GLU A 57 9.88 23.01 -32.91
C GLU A 57 10.17 21.57 -32.49
N ALA A 58 10.24 21.32 -31.17
CA ALA A 58 10.36 19.98 -30.63
C ALA A 58 9.14 19.11 -30.96
N PHE A 59 7.92 19.66 -30.86
CA PHE A 59 6.69 18.95 -31.27
C PHE A 59 6.71 18.61 -32.77
N LYS A 60 7.09 19.54 -33.64
CA LYS A 60 7.18 19.27 -35.09
C LYS A 60 8.14 18.14 -35.40
N GLN A 61 9.37 18.18 -34.83
CA GLN A 61 10.37 17.14 -35.05
C GLN A 61 9.90 15.77 -34.58
N PHE A 62 9.19 15.71 -33.45
CA PHE A 62 8.61 14.48 -32.94
C PHE A 62 7.53 13.94 -33.89
N PHE A 63 6.54 14.77 -34.26
CA PHE A 63 5.40 14.32 -35.08
C PHE A 63 5.75 14.01 -36.53
N GLN A 64 6.79 14.65 -37.10
CA GLN A 64 7.33 14.28 -38.42
C GLN A 64 7.87 12.84 -38.45
N ALA A 65 8.40 12.36 -37.32
CA ALA A 65 8.93 11.00 -37.20
C ALA A 65 7.89 10.01 -36.64
N MET A 66 6.73 10.48 -36.17
CA MET A 66 5.70 9.65 -35.55
C MET A 66 4.72 9.09 -36.62
N PRO A 67 4.54 7.76 -36.71
CA PRO A 67 3.53 7.16 -37.57
C PRO A 67 2.10 7.52 -37.15
N ALA A 68 1.19 7.62 -38.11
CA ALA A 68 -0.20 7.99 -37.86
C ALA A 68 -1.06 6.88 -37.22
N HIS A 69 -0.68 5.61 -37.39
CA HIS A 69 -1.35 4.45 -36.78
C HIS A 69 -0.49 3.88 -35.66
N SER A 70 -0.41 4.64 -34.58
CA SER A 70 0.38 4.36 -33.39
C SER A 70 -0.37 3.58 -32.31
N GLY A 71 -1.70 3.65 -32.29
CA GLY A 71 -2.55 3.16 -31.21
C GLY A 71 -2.49 4.01 -29.92
N LEU A 72 -1.88 5.21 -29.98
CA LEU A 72 -1.63 6.09 -28.83
C LEU A 72 -2.49 7.35 -28.90
N ALA A 73 -2.88 7.88 -27.75
CA ALA A 73 -3.49 9.21 -27.63
C ALA A 73 -2.42 10.22 -27.16
N PHE A 74 -2.31 11.36 -27.82
CA PHE A 74 -1.34 12.41 -27.47
C PHE A 74 -2.05 13.63 -26.90
N VAL A 75 -1.61 14.11 -25.73
CA VAL A 75 -2.10 15.34 -25.13
C VAL A 75 -0.93 16.30 -24.95
N LEU A 76 -1.02 17.47 -25.58
CA LEU A 76 0.04 18.47 -25.61
C LEU A 76 -0.31 19.62 -24.67
N ILE A 77 0.53 19.79 -23.65
CA ILE A 77 0.47 20.94 -22.75
C ILE A 77 1.62 21.88 -23.07
N SER A 78 1.30 23.12 -23.39
CA SER A 78 2.30 24.18 -23.56
C SER A 78 1.85 25.47 -22.90
N HIS A 79 2.80 26.34 -22.56
CA HIS A 79 2.49 27.67 -22.07
C HIS A 79 2.03 28.55 -23.26
N LEU A 80 0.73 28.72 -23.41
CA LEU A 80 0.14 29.58 -24.43
C LEU A 80 -0.06 30.99 -23.85
N ASP A 81 0.19 32.03 -24.66
CA ASP A 81 -0.09 33.42 -24.28
C ASP A 81 -1.63 33.60 -24.19
N PRO A 82 -2.17 34.08 -23.05
CA PRO A 82 -3.59 34.37 -22.85
C PRO A 82 -4.24 35.24 -23.93
N LYS A 83 -3.45 36.07 -24.62
CA LYS A 83 -3.92 37.15 -25.50
C LYS A 83 -3.91 36.78 -26.98
N HIS A 84 -3.43 35.60 -27.35
CA HIS A 84 -3.33 35.16 -28.75
C HIS A 84 -4.02 33.82 -28.94
N GLY A 85 -4.87 33.70 -29.96
CA GLY A 85 -5.44 32.41 -30.36
C GLY A 85 -4.33 31.41 -30.70
N SER A 86 -4.43 30.18 -30.20
CA SER A 86 -3.40 29.16 -30.39
C SER A 86 -3.37 28.69 -31.83
N LEU A 87 -2.34 29.06 -32.59
CA LEU A 87 -2.09 28.50 -33.93
C LEU A 87 -1.43 27.10 -33.85
N MET A 88 -1.33 26.50 -32.67
CA MET A 88 -0.53 25.29 -32.46
C MET A 88 -1.18 24.06 -33.13
N ALA A 89 -2.49 23.88 -32.99
CA ALA A 89 -3.21 22.79 -33.66
C ALA A 89 -3.07 22.82 -35.20
N PRO A 90 -3.34 23.94 -35.91
CA PRO A 90 -3.18 23.98 -37.36
C PRO A 90 -1.72 23.91 -37.84
N LEU A 91 -0.74 24.34 -37.03
CA LEU A 91 0.67 24.21 -37.37
C LEU A 91 1.17 22.75 -37.23
N LEU A 92 0.71 22.04 -36.22
CA LEU A 92 1.04 20.63 -36.00
C LEU A 92 0.29 19.70 -36.94
N GLY A 93 -0.95 20.02 -37.31
CA GLY A 93 -1.72 19.27 -38.32
C GLY A 93 -1.06 19.22 -39.70
N LYS A 94 -0.08 20.09 -39.99
CA LYS A 94 0.73 20.03 -41.22
C LYS A 94 1.91 19.06 -41.13
N GLN A 95 2.26 18.60 -39.93
CA GLN A 95 3.43 17.74 -39.67
C GLN A 95 3.07 16.28 -39.44
N THR A 96 1.79 15.96 -39.23
CA THR A 96 1.29 14.60 -39.00
C THR A 96 0.02 14.35 -39.81
N ALA A 97 -0.23 13.08 -40.13
CA ALA A 97 -1.51 12.66 -40.70
C ALA A 97 -2.56 12.29 -39.63
N MET A 98 -2.19 12.32 -38.34
CA MET A 98 -3.13 12.19 -37.23
C MET A 98 -4.04 13.43 -37.14
N PRO A 99 -5.31 13.28 -36.75
CA PRO A 99 -6.16 14.42 -36.43
C PRO A 99 -5.57 15.20 -35.26
N VAL A 100 -5.40 16.52 -35.45
CA VAL A 100 -4.94 17.45 -34.41
C VAL A 100 -6.07 18.42 -34.11
N ALA A 101 -6.54 18.42 -32.86
CA ALA A 101 -7.63 19.27 -32.41
C ALA A 101 -7.26 19.99 -31.11
N GLU A 102 -7.92 21.12 -30.85
CA GLU A 102 -7.95 21.68 -29.50
C GLU A 102 -8.78 20.76 -28.60
N ALA A 103 -8.34 20.59 -27.36
CA ALA A 103 -9.02 19.74 -26.39
C ALA A 103 -10.33 20.37 -25.94
N GLU A 104 -11.40 19.58 -25.88
CA GLU A 104 -12.72 19.99 -25.39
C GLU A 104 -13.03 19.36 -24.02
N ASP A 105 -13.86 20.04 -23.23
CA ASP A 105 -14.25 19.53 -21.92
C ASP A 105 -15.16 18.30 -22.04
N GLY A 106 -14.90 17.27 -21.22
CA GLY A 106 -15.62 15.99 -21.26
C GLY A 106 -15.24 15.08 -22.43
N GLN A 107 -14.37 15.51 -23.34
CA GLN A 107 -14.00 14.75 -24.52
C GLN A 107 -13.23 13.47 -24.15
N ALA A 108 -13.72 12.31 -24.62
CA ALA A 108 -13.00 11.05 -24.46
C ALA A 108 -11.76 11.03 -25.37
N LEU A 109 -10.65 10.51 -24.85
CA LEU A 109 -9.44 10.33 -25.64
C LEU A 109 -9.63 9.20 -26.66
N GLU A 110 -9.15 9.42 -27.87
CA GLU A 110 -9.14 8.44 -28.95
C GLU A 110 -7.72 8.04 -29.35
N ALA A 111 -7.58 6.80 -29.83
CA ALA A 111 -6.31 6.35 -30.40
C ALA A 111 -5.99 7.14 -31.68
N ASP A 112 -4.70 7.37 -31.93
CA ASP A 112 -4.19 8.05 -33.13
C ASP A 112 -4.61 9.52 -33.26
N HIS A 113 -4.91 10.16 -32.13
CA HIS A 113 -5.32 11.56 -32.06
C HIS A 113 -4.34 12.41 -31.25
N VAL A 114 -4.25 13.69 -31.61
CA VAL A 114 -3.44 14.71 -30.93
C VAL A 114 -4.34 15.83 -30.41
N TYR A 115 -4.37 15.99 -29.09
CA TYR A 115 -5.16 17.01 -28.40
C TYR A 115 -4.24 18.11 -27.87
N VAL A 116 -4.57 19.36 -28.17
CA VAL A 116 -3.82 20.55 -27.74
C VAL A 116 -4.61 21.31 -26.68
N ILE A 117 -3.97 21.64 -25.56
CA ILE A 117 -4.62 22.45 -24.52
C ILE A 117 -5.10 23.81 -25.09
N PRO A 118 -6.35 24.23 -24.82
CA PRO A 118 -6.82 25.56 -25.20
C PRO A 118 -6.17 26.65 -24.33
N PRO A 119 -6.07 27.90 -24.82
CA PRO A 119 -5.50 29.01 -24.05
C PRO A 119 -6.33 29.29 -22.80
N ASN A 120 -5.70 29.75 -21.71
CA ASN A 120 -6.33 30.08 -20.43
C ASN A 120 -7.11 28.94 -19.75
N HIS A 121 -6.75 27.69 -20.00
CA HIS A 121 -7.36 26.54 -19.33
C HIS A 121 -6.33 25.70 -18.60
N TYR A 122 -6.79 24.98 -17.58
CA TYR A 122 -6.10 23.84 -16.99
C TYR A 122 -6.73 22.56 -17.54
N LEU A 123 -5.89 21.60 -17.91
CA LEU A 123 -6.31 20.32 -18.46
C LEU A 123 -5.93 19.21 -17.48
N THR A 124 -6.92 18.39 -17.11
CA THR A 124 -6.72 17.17 -16.31
C THR A 124 -7.39 15.99 -17.00
N LEU A 125 -7.00 14.77 -16.62
CA LEU A 125 -7.61 13.54 -17.10
C LEU A 125 -8.36 12.83 -15.98
N HIS A 126 -9.57 12.36 -16.31
CA HIS A 126 -10.36 11.52 -15.43
C HIS A 126 -11.11 10.44 -16.24
N LYS A 127 -10.85 9.18 -15.91
CA LYS A 127 -11.38 7.99 -16.59
C LYS A 127 -11.18 8.01 -18.11
N GLY A 128 -10.02 8.47 -18.56
CA GLY A 128 -9.71 8.59 -19.98
C GLY A 128 -10.43 9.73 -20.73
N ALA A 129 -11.14 10.61 -20.01
CA ALA A 129 -11.74 11.82 -20.57
C ALA A 129 -10.99 13.08 -20.11
N ILE A 130 -10.99 14.08 -20.98
CA ILE A 130 -10.42 15.40 -20.74
C ILE A 130 -11.35 16.19 -19.84
N GLN A 131 -10.79 16.85 -18.83
CA GLN A 131 -11.49 17.80 -17.98
C GLN A 131 -10.76 19.14 -18.02
N LEU A 132 -11.47 20.17 -18.50
CA LEU A 132 -10.99 21.53 -18.56
C LEU A 132 -11.54 22.33 -17.37
N SER A 133 -10.68 23.15 -16.78
CA SER A 133 -11.06 24.06 -15.71
C SER A 133 -10.40 25.43 -15.88
N ALA A 134 -11.00 26.45 -15.30
CA ALA A 134 -10.39 27.77 -15.23
C ALA A 134 -9.15 27.73 -14.33
N PRO A 135 -8.10 28.52 -14.65
CA PRO A 135 -6.95 28.67 -13.78
C PRO A 135 -7.41 29.21 -12.40
N PRO A 136 -6.93 28.67 -11.27
CA PRO A 136 -7.32 29.19 -9.97
C PRO A 136 -6.88 30.66 -9.82
N ASP A 137 -7.74 31.49 -9.22
CA ASP A 137 -7.47 32.90 -8.87
C ASP A 137 -6.41 33.02 -7.77
N ARG A 138 -5.16 32.67 -8.08
CA ARG A 138 -3.99 32.92 -7.23
C ARG A 138 -2.80 33.28 -8.12
N GLY A 139 -2.45 34.56 -8.11
CA GLY A 139 -1.26 35.08 -8.77
C GLY A 139 0.02 34.47 -8.18
N ALA A 140 0.51 33.38 -8.79
CA ALA A 140 1.89 32.93 -8.73
C ALA A 140 2.07 31.71 -9.66
N GLY A 141 2.64 31.91 -10.86
CA GLY A 141 3.52 30.95 -11.57
C GLY A 141 3.12 29.47 -11.74
N LEU A 142 1.89 29.06 -11.48
CA LEU A 142 1.44 27.68 -11.63
C LEU A 142 1.15 27.41 -13.10
N THR A 143 1.98 26.60 -13.74
CA THR A 143 1.79 26.10 -15.09
C THR A 143 0.84 24.89 -15.07
N ALA A 144 0.00 24.73 -16.10
CA ALA A 144 -0.88 23.56 -16.26
C ALA A 144 -0.14 22.20 -16.40
N ILE A 145 1.19 22.22 -16.55
CA ILE A 145 2.04 21.06 -16.84
C ILE A 145 2.02 20.01 -15.71
N ASP A 146 2.43 20.38 -14.49
CA ASP A 146 2.53 19.43 -13.38
C ASP A 146 1.16 18.89 -12.92
N PRO A 147 0.09 19.71 -12.79
CA PRO A 147 -1.26 19.22 -12.51
C PRO A 147 -1.75 18.19 -13.55
N PHE A 148 -1.54 18.47 -14.84
CA PHE A 148 -1.90 17.55 -15.90
C PHE A 148 -1.15 16.23 -15.76
N LEU A 149 0.18 16.25 -15.63
CA LEU A 149 0.98 15.03 -15.52
C LEU A 149 0.65 14.21 -14.26
N ARG A 150 0.29 14.86 -13.14
CA ARG A 150 -0.22 14.17 -11.95
C ARG A 150 -1.56 13.48 -12.22
N SER A 151 -2.49 14.15 -12.91
CA SER A 151 -3.77 13.54 -13.29
C SER A 151 -3.60 12.39 -14.28
N LEU A 152 -2.71 12.53 -15.27
CA LEU A 152 -2.32 11.48 -16.22
C LEU A 152 -1.77 10.26 -15.49
N ALA A 153 -0.87 10.47 -14.53
CA ALA A 153 -0.33 9.40 -13.71
C ALA A 153 -1.42 8.67 -12.92
N ALA A 154 -2.29 9.40 -12.23
CA ALA A 154 -3.36 8.84 -11.43
C ALA A 154 -4.37 8.03 -12.26
N ASP A 155 -4.69 8.52 -13.46
CA ASP A 155 -5.69 7.93 -14.35
C ASP A 155 -5.16 6.72 -15.12
N GLN A 156 -3.99 6.87 -15.75
CA GLN A 156 -3.43 5.87 -16.68
C GLN A 156 -2.42 4.93 -16.02
N GLN A 157 -1.95 5.27 -14.81
CA GLN A 157 -1.00 4.49 -14.03
C GLN A 157 0.25 4.11 -14.86
N GLU A 158 0.52 2.82 -14.97
CA GLU A 158 1.58 2.20 -15.77
C GLU A 158 1.50 2.49 -17.29
N ARG A 159 0.33 2.90 -17.79
CA ARG A 159 0.13 3.33 -19.19
C ARG A 159 0.37 4.83 -19.38
N ALA A 160 0.65 5.57 -18.31
CA ALA A 160 1.02 6.97 -18.41
C ALA A 160 2.43 7.11 -19.01
N ILE A 161 2.55 7.92 -20.04
CA ILE A 161 3.84 8.27 -20.64
C ILE A 161 3.98 9.78 -20.60
N CYS A 162 5.03 10.30 -19.98
CA CYS A 162 5.35 11.72 -20.04
C CYS A 162 6.57 11.99 -20.92
N ILE A 163 6.47 13.03 -21.74
CA ILE A 163 7.57 13.51 -22.58
C ILE A 163 7.81 14.98 -22.23
N ILE A 164 8.97 15.28 -21.64
CA ILE A 164 9.38 16.65 -21.30
C ILE A 164 10.29 17.19 -22.41
N LEU A 165 9.87 18.29 -23.02
CA LEU A 165 10.57 18.95 -24.12
C LEU A 165 11.11 20.33 -23.70
N SER A 166 11.65 21.06 -24.68
CA SER A 166 12.19 22.42 -24.53
C SER A 166 11.29 23.33 -23.70
N GLY A 167 11.92 24.08 -22.79
CA GLY A 167 11.21 25.01 -21.94
C GLY A 167 12.12 25.77 -20.96
N THR A 168 11.62 26.91 -20.50
CA THR A 168 12.23 27.67 -19.40
C THR A 168 11.67 27.21 -18.06
N GLY A 169 12.52 27.09 -17.04
CA GLY A 169 12.13 26.74 -15.67
C GLY A 169 12.28 25.25 -15.36
N SER A 170 11.58 24.79 -14.32
CA SER A 170 11.67 23.42 -13.77
C SER A 170 10.34 22.65 -13.83
N HIS A 171 9.34 23.21 -14.51
CA HIS A 171 7.99 22.64 -14.64
C HIS A 171 8.03 21.25 -15.27
N GLY A 172 7.16 20.35 -14.82
CA GLY A 172 7.13 18.95 -15.27
C GLY A 172 7.99 18.00 -14.43
N SER A 173 8.91 18.49 -13.59
CA SER A 173 9.72 17.62 -12.73
C SER A 173 8.86 16.89 -11.67
N LEU A 174 7.82 17.56 -11.14
CA LEU A 174 6.89 16.97 -10.17
C LEU A 174 5.93 16.00 -10.85
N GLY A 175 5.45 16.36 -12.04
CA GLY A 175 4.63 15.51 -12.89
C GLY A 175 5.36 14.24 -13.32
N LEU A 176 6.63 14.35 -13.73
CA LEU A 176 7.49 13.21 -14.06
C LEU A 176 7.63 12.27 -12.87
N LYS A 177 7.91 12.82 -11.68
CA LYS A 177 7.95 12.04 -10.43
C LYS A 177 6.64 11.27 -10.20
N ALA A 178 5.49 11.92 -10.41
CA ALA A 178 4.18 11.28 -10.26
C ALA A 178 3.95 10.14 -11.27
N VAL A 179 4.25 10.36 -12.56
CA VAL A 179 4.16 9.33 -13.60
C VAL A 179 5.04 8.12 -13.25
N LYS A 180 6.26 8.38 -12.78
CA LYS A 180 7.19 7.33 -12.35
C LYS A 180 6.70 6.58 -11.11
N ALA A 181 6.12 7.28 -10.14
CA ALA A 181 5.51 6.67 -8.95
C ALA A 181 4.46 5.62 -9.33
N GLU A 182 3.69 5.84 -10.40
CA GLU A 182 2.65 4.92 -10.86
C GLU A 182 3.12 3.84 -11.86
N GLY A 183 4.40 3.86 -12.27
CA GLY A 183 4.92 2.86 -13.22
C GLY A 183 4.94 3.28 -14.66
N GLY A 184 4.59 4.53 -14.93
CA GLY A 184 4.69 5.10 -16.27
C GLY A 184 6.13 5.25 -16.78
N MET A 185 6.23 5.70 -18.02
CA MET A 185 7.51 5.98 -18.69
C MET A 185 7.74 7.49 -18.77
N ALA A 186 8.99 7.91 -18.60
CA ALA A 186 9.42 9.29 -18.76
C ALA A 186 10.50 9.42 -19.84
N MET A 187 10.23 10.22 -20.86
CA MET A 187 11.22 10.62 -21.86
C MET A 187 11.52 12.11 -21.70
N VAL A 188 12.78 12.49 -21.85
CA VAL A 188 13.22 13.88 -21.76
C VAL A 188 14.00 14.24 -23.01
N GLN A 189 13.75 15.44 -23.56
CA GLN A 189 14.54 15.97 -24.66
C GLN A 189 15.99 16.10 -24.25
N GLU A 190 16.90 15.65 -25.12
CA GLU A 190 18.32 15.86 -24.88
C GLU A 190 18.61 17.38 -24.73
N PRO A 191 19.17 17.84 -23.59
CA PRO A 191 19.33 19.28 -23.32
C PRO A 191 20.07 20.05 -24.42
N SER A 192 21.09 19.43 -25.04
CA SER A 192 21.84 20.02 -26.16
C SER A 192 21.02 20.24 -27.44
N SER A 193 19.89 19.56 -27.58
CA SER A 193 18.97 19.69 -28.72
C SER A 193 17.80 20.65 -28.44
N ALA A 194 17.65 21.14 -27.20
CA ALA A 194 16.56 22.01 -26.81
C ALA A 194 16.93 23.48 -27.07
N GLU A 195 15.96 24.27 -27.55
CA GLU A 195 16.12 25.73 -27.67
C GLU A 195 16.27 26.37 -26.28
N TYR A 196 15.51 25.85 -25.31
CA TYR A 196 15.62 26.16 -23.89
C TYR A 196 15.81 24.86 -23.11
N ASP A 197 17.00 24.70 -22.55
CA ASP A 197 17.48 23.45 -21.95
C ASP A 197 17.10 23.27 -20.47
N ARG A 198 16.64 24.32 -19.80
CA ARG A 198 16.39 24.32 -18.34
C ARG A 198 15.36 23.30 -17.90
N MET A 199 14.23 23.23 -18.59
CA MET A 199 13.16 22.29 -18.27
C MET A 199 13.62 20.83 -18.48
N PRO A 200 14.26 20.47 -19.61
CA PRO A 200 14.94 19.18 -19.76
C PRO A 200 15.99 18.87 -18.70
N LEU A 201 16.90 19.81 -18.39
CA LEU A 201 17.95 19.60 -17.37
C LEU A 201 17.34 19.28 -16.00
N SER A 202 16.35 20.07 -15.57
CA SER A 202 15.64 19.84 -14.31
C SER A 202 14.99 18.46 -14.27
N ALA A 203 14.41 18.00 -15.39
CA ALA A 203 13.82 16.67 -15.49
C ALA A 203 14.87 15.55 -15.43
N VAL A 204 16.04 15.72 -16.07
CA VAL A 204 17.15 14.76 -16.00
C VAL A 204 17.75 14.71 -14.59
N ASP A 205 17.91 15.85 -13.92
CA ASP A 205 18.46 15.95 -12.56
C ASP A 205 17.61 15.24 -11.51
N THR A 206 16.33 14.96 -11.81
CA THR A 206 15.51 14.07 -10.95
C THR A 206 16.07 12.65 -10.86
N GLY A 207 16.90 12.22 -11.82
CA GLY A 207 17.42 10.87 -11.94
C GLY A 207 16.37 9.83 -12.34
N LEU A 208 15.17 10.26 -12.75
CA LEU A 208 14.03 9.38 -13.03
C LEU A 208 13.67 9.28 -14.52
N ALA A 209 14.34 10.04 -15.39
CA ALA A 209 14.17 9.95 -16.84
C ALA A 209 14.63 8.56 -17.36
N ASP A 210 13.78 7.88 -18.11
CA ASP A 210 14.12 6.58 -18.72
C ASP A 210 14.94 6.74 -20.00
N TYR A 211 14.60 7.77 -20.79
CA TYR A 211 15.29 8.12 -22.03
C TYR A 211 15.60 9.61 -22.07
N VAL A 212 16.81 9.94 -22.52
CA VAL A 212 17.24 11.31 -22.83
C VAL A 212 17.68 11.31 -24.29
N LEU A 213 16.84 11.84 -25.18
CA LEU A 213 16.99 11.68 -26.63
C LEU A 213 16.58 12.95 -27.39
N PRO A 214 17.11 13.20 -28.60
CA PRO A 214 16.57 14.22 -29.49
C PRO A 214 15.10 13.90 -29.90
N PRO A 215 14.22 14.90 -30.09
CA PRO A 215 12.78 14.68 -30.33
C PRO A 215 12.48 13.73 -31.51
N GLY A 216 13.23 13.83 -32.62
CA GLY A 216 13.04 12.96 -33.78
C GLY A 216 13.40 11.48 -33.57
N ARG A 217 14.12 11.14 -32.48
CA ARG A 217 14.45 9.74 -32.12
C ARG A 217 13.48 9.15 -31.10
N MET A 218 12.71 9.97 -30.41
CA MET A 218 11.78 9.50 -29.37
C MET A 218 10.67 8.58 -29.90
N PRO A 219 10.02 8.84 -31.05
CA PRO A 219 8.95 7.98 -31.57
C PRO A 219 9.34 6.51 -31.73
N GLU A 220 10.57 6.25 -32.18
CA GLU A 220 11.06 4.89 -32.40
C GLU A 220 11.10 4.09 -31.08
N GLU A 221 11.70 4.66 -30.04
CA GLU A 221 11.82 4.05 -28.71
C GLU A 221 10.45 3.96 -28.01
N LEU A 222 9.62 4.99 -28.15
CA LEU A 222 8.25 5.00 -27.64
C LEU A 222 7.44 3.82 -28.20
N LEU A 223 7.47 3.61 -29.52
CA LEU A 223 6.74 2.52 -30.15
C LEU A 223 7.31 1.14 -29.80
N LYS A 224 8.62 1.01 -29.54
CA LYS A 224 9.21 -0.23 -29.04
C LYS A 224 8.70 -0.53 -27.63
N TYR A 225 8.71 0.46 -26.75
CA TYR A 225 8.20 0.33 -25.38
C TYR A 225 6.72 -0.04 -25.35
N VAL A 226 5.87 0.70 -26.08
CA VAL A 226 4.41 0.48 -26.10
C VAL A 226 4.07 -0.90 -26.66
N ARG A 227 4.64 -1.29 -27.81
CA ARG A 227 4.41 -2.63 -28.37
C ARG A 227 4.73 -3.73 -27.37
N HIS A 228 5.81 -3.56 -26.62
CA HIS A 228 6.23 -4.50 -25.62
C HIS A 228 5.31 -4.54 -24.39
N PHE A 229 5.00 -3.36 -23.87
CA PHE A 229 4.23 -3.19 -22.65
C PHE A 229 2.77 -3.62 -22.84
N VAL A 230 2.18 -3.30 -24.00
CA VAL A 230 0.79 -3.62 -24.36
C VAL A 230 0.64 -5.10 -24.74
N ALA A 231 1.60 -5.68 -25.46
CA ALA A 231 1.61 -7.12 -25.73
C ALA A 231 1.86 -7.94 -24.45
N GLY A 232 2.71 -7.46 -23.54
CA GLY A 232 3.02 -8.10 -22.26
C GLY A 232 1.88 -8.05 -21.24
N ASN A 233 1.04 -7.01 -21.25
CA ASN A 233 -0.13 -6.92 -20.36
C ASN A 233 -1.36 -7.69 -20.88
N ALA A 234 -1.45 -7.93 -22.20
CA ALA A 234 -2.52 -8.76 -22.79
C ALA A 234 -2.34 -10.27 -22.51
N ALA A 235 -1.12 -10.69 -22.16
CA ALA A 235 -0.81 -12.06 -21.77
C ALA A 235 0.15 -12.05 -20.57
N LEU A 236 -0.40 -11.87 -19.36
CA LEU A 236 0.29 -12.37 -18.17
C LEU A 236 0.62 -13.86 -18.45
N PRO A 237 1.90 -14.29 -18.41
CA PRO A 237 2.23 -15.67 -18.70
C PRO A 237 1.51 -16.61 -17.74
N GLU A 238 1.31 -17.88 -18.12
CA GLU A 238 0.71 -18.87 -17.22
C GLU A 238 1.29 -18.78 -15.80
N PRO A 239 0.44 -18.73 -14.76
CA PRO A 239 0.80 -18.23 -13.44
C PRO A 239 1.95 -18.99 -12.76
N ALA A 240 2.24 -20.24 -13.15
CA ALA A 240 3.28 -21.04 -12.53
C ALA A 240 4.71 -20.69 -13.00
N ALA A 241 4.92 -20.44 -14.30
CA ALA A 241 6.26 -20.23 -14.86
C ALA A 241 6.81 -18.83 -14.58
N ALA A 242 6.00 -17.80 -14.80
CA ALA A 242 6.38 -16.40 -14.51
C ALA A 242 6.66 -16.16 -13.01
N GLN A 243 6.00 -16.91 -12.13
CA GLN A 243 6.17 -16.77 -10.69
C GLN A 243 7.46 -17.41 -10.19
N ASN A 244 7.95 -18.46 -10.87
CA ASN A 244 9.27 -19.04 -10.60
C ASN A 244 10.39 -18.09 -11.07
N ASP A 245 10.29 -17.54 -12.28
CA ASP A 245 11.31 -16.61 -12.80
C ASP A 245 11.36 -15.31 -11.98
N LEU A 246 10.20 -14.76 -11.59
CA LEU A 246 10.15 -13.62 -10.67
C LEU A 246 10.83 -13.97 -9.34
N THR A 247 10.57 -15.14 -8.77
CA THR A 247 11.20 -15.57 -7.51
C THR A 247 12.73 -15.63 -7.65
N GLN A 248 13.25 -16.09 -8.80
CA GLN A 248 14.69 -16.07 -9.07
C GLN A 248 15.25 -14.66 -9.23
N ILE A 249 14.54 -13.75 -9.89
CA ILE A 249 14.93 -12.33 -9.99
C ILE A 249 15.01 -11.71 -8.58
N LEU A 250 14.00 -11.95 -7.73
CA LEU A 250 13.99 -11.43 -6.35
C LEU A 250 15.12 -12.05 -5.51
N ALA A 251 15.44 -13.33 -5.71
CA ALA A 251 16.58 -13.98 -5.05
C ALA A 251 17.92 -13.37 -5.51
N LEU A 252 18.07 -13.05 -6.80
CA LEU A 252 19.25 -12.40 -7.34
C LEU A 252 19.42 -10.98 -6.78
N LEU A 253 18.33 -10.21 -6.73
CA LEU A 253 18.31 -8.88 -6.10
C LEU A 253 18.74 -8.97 -4.64
N ARG A 254 18.19 -9.90 -3.85
CA ARG A 254 18.56 -10.09 -2.45
C ARG A 254 20.01 -10.54 -2.25
N ALA A 255 20.55 -11.35 -3.17
CA ALA A 255 21.93 -11.82 -3.08
C ALA A 255 22.96 -10.71 -3.40
N ARG A 256 22.57 -9.72 -4.20
CA ARG A 256 23.46 -8.67 -4.72
C ARG A 256 23.18 -7.29 -4.14
N THR A 257 22.03 -7.09 -3.50
CA THR A 257 21.60 -5.85 -2.86
C THR A 257 21.21 -6.12 -1.41
N LYS A 258 21.09 -5.07 -0.59
CA LYS A 258 20.61 -5.19 0.80
C LYS A 258 19.08 -5.31 0.90
N PHE A 259 18.37 -5.23 -0.24
CA PHE A 259 16.91 -5.14 -0.27
C PHE A 259 16.26 -6.52 -0.33
N ASP A 260 15.21 -6.70 0.47
CA ASP A 260 14.40 -7.92 0.48
C ASP A 260 12.96 -7.61 0.08
N PHE A 261 12.64 -7.92 -1.17
CA PHE A 261 11.32 -7.67 -1.75
C PHE A 261 10.33 -8.82 -1.54
N ARG A 262 10.65 -9.87 -0.76
CA ARG A 262 9.73 -11.00 -0.53
C ARG A 262 8.45 -10.59 0.20
N ALA A 263 8.53 -9.52 0.99
CA ALA A 263 7.43 -8.92 1.73
C ALA A 263 6.57 -7.96 0.87
N TYR A 264 6.98 -7.68 -0.37
CA TYR A 264 6.31 -6.75 -1.26
C TYR A 264 5.31 -7.49 -2.16
N ARG A 265 4.26 -6.76 -2.57
CA ARG A 265 3.19 -7.30 -3.42
C ARG A 265 3.74 -7.79 -4.75
N LYS A 266 3.67 -9.11 -4.97
CA LYS A 266 4.25 -9.74 -6.17
C LYS A 266 3.74 -9.15 -7.48
N ARG A 267 2.47 -8.77 -7.54
CA ARG A 267 1.86 -8.16 -8.75
C ARG A 267 2.50 -6.81 -9.08
N MET A 268 2.80 -5.98 -8.07
CA MET A 268 3.48 -4.70 -8.26
C MET A 268 4.93 -4.91 -8.72
N LEU A 269 5.65 -5.82 -8.07
CA LEU A 269 7.02 -6.16 -8.46
C LEU A 269 7.08 -6.67 -9.91
N LEU A 270 6.17 -7.57 -10.29
CA LEU A 270 6.10 -8.11 -11.63
C LEU A 270 5.87 -7.02 -12.66
N ARG A 271 4.96 -6.07 -12.41
CA ARG A 271 4.72 -4.93 -13.31
C ARG A 271 5.98 -4.10 -13.53
N ARG A 272 6.76 -3.82 -12.49
CA ARG A 272 8.03 -3.08 -12.60
C ARG A 272 9.10 -3.87 -13.35
N VAL A 273 9.15 -5.18 -13.14
CA VAL A 273 10.03 -6.08 -13.92
C VAL A 273 9.65 -6.05 -15.41
N LEU A 274 8.37 -6.21 -15.74
CA LEU A 274 7.86 -6.16 -17.12
C LEU A 274 8.12 -4.80 -17.78
N ARG A 275 8.00 -3.72 -17.01
CA ARG A 275 8.36 -2.37 -17.47
C ARG A 275 9.85 -2.27 -17.82
N ARG A 276 10.76 -2.71 -16.95
CA ARG A 276 12.21 -2.76 -17.24
C ARG A 276 12.53 -3.66 -18.43
N MET A 277 11.81 -4.77 -18.58
CA MET A 277 11.88 -5.63 -19.77
C MET A 277 11.51 -4.87 -21.04
N GLY A 278 10.46 -4.05 -21.01
CA GLY A 278 10.08 -3.18 -22.12
C GLY A 278 11.13 -2.14 -22.49
N LEU A 279 11.78 -1.54 -21.49
CA LEU A 279 12.90 -0.61 -21.71
C LEU A 279 14.13 -1.29 -22.33
N ASN A 280 14.32 -2.58 -22.08
CA ASN A 280 15.38 -3.40 -22.66
C ASN A 280 14.93 -4.21 -23.89
N HIS A 281 13.66 -4.06 -24.31
CA HIS A 281 13.05 -4.77 -25.44
C HIS A 281 13.08 -6.32 -25.34
N LEU A 282 12.81 -6.88 -24.15
CA LEU A 282 12.93 -8.33 -23.87
C LEU A 282 11.60 -9.01 -23.56
N GLU A 283 11.15 -9.96 -24.38
CA GLU A 283 9.77 -10.53 -24.30
C GLU A 283 9.59 -11.59 -23.23
N ARG A 284 10.68 -12.22 -22.78
CA ARG A 284 10.61 -13.33 -21.82
C ARG A 284 11.34 -12.98 -20.53
N LEU A 285 10.71 -13.30 -19.41
CA LEU A 285 11.30 -13.15 -18.07
C LEU A 285 12.63 -13.90 -17.93
N ALA A 286 12.76 -15.07 -18.55
CA ALA A 286 14.00 -15.84 -18.58
C ALA A 286 15.16 -15.07 -19.24
N ASP A 287 14.90 -14.35 -20.34
CA ASP A 287 15.92 -13.57 -21.05
C ASP A 287 16.35 -12.36 -20.20
N TYR A 288 15.40 -11.74 -19.50
CA TYR A 288 15.69 -10.67 -18.56
C TYR A 288 16.48 -11.15 -17.34
N LEU A 289 16.16 -12.32 -16.80
CA LEU A 289 16.95 -12.94 -15.74
C LEU A 289 18.39 -13.24 -16.18
N ALA A 290 18.60 -13.63 -17.44
CA ALA A 290 19.94 -13.79 -18.02
C ALA A 290 20.67 -12.44 -18.10
N LEU A 291 20.00 -11.40 -18.62
CA LEU A 291 20.55 -10.04 -18.67
C LEU A 291 20.97 -9.55 -17.27
N LEU A 292 20.14 -9.73 -16.25
CA LEU A 292 20.44 -9.31 -14.88
C LEU A 292 21.66 -10.02 -14.27
N ARG A 293 21.98 -11.22 -14.73
CA ARG A 293 23.19 -11.95 -14.28
C ARG A 293 24.46 -11.41 -14.93
N GLU A 294 24.36 -10.90 -16.15
CA GLU A 294 25.50 -10.37 -16.93
C GLU A 294 25.74 -8.88 -16.67
N ARG A 295 24.67 -8.10 -16.49
CA ARG A 295 24.69 -6.63 -16.36
C ARG A 295 24.34 -6.18 -14.94
N PRO A 296 25.34 -5.90 -14.08
CA PRO A 296 25.11 -5.45 -12.71
C PRO A 296 24.49 -4.05 -12.64
N ASP A 297 24.70 -3.23 -13.67
CA ASP A 297 24.09 -1.92 -13.83
C ASP A 297 22.58 -2.02 -14.02
N GLU A 298 22.09 -2.95 -14.85
CA GLU A 298 20.64 -3.20 -15.00
C GLU A 298 20.01 -3.70 -13.69
N LEU A 299 20.73 -4.55 -12.95
CA LEU A 299 20.28 -5.01 -11.63
C LEU A 299 20.13 -3.85 -10.63
N ALA A 300 21.07 -2.90 -10.63
CA ALA A 300 20.99 -1.69 -9.82
C ALA A 300 19.81 -0.79 -10.26
N GLN A 301 19.56 -0.66 -11.57
CA GLN A 301 18.43 0.09 -12.10
C GLN A 301 17.08 -0.54 -11.74
N LEU A 302 16.97 -1.87 -11.83
CA LEU A 302 15.79 -2.59 -11.35
C LEU A 302 15.57 -2.36 -9.86
N GLY A 303 16.63 -2.43 -9.04
CA GLY A 303 16.55 -2.13 -7.61
C GLY A 303 15.99 -0.73 -7.33
N LYS A 304 16.47 0.29 -8.05
CA LYS A 304 15.95 1.67 -7.96
C LYS A 304 14.50 1.77 -8.41
N ASP A 305 14.14 1.14 -9.52
CA ASP A 305 12.78 1.17 -10.07
C ASP A 305 11.75 0.44 -9.17
N LEU A 306 12.22 -0.49 -8.33
CA LEU A 306 11.40 -1.14 -7.30
C LEU A 306 11.24 -0.31 -6.02
N LEU A 307 12.12 0.65 -5.76
CA LEU A 307 12.17 1.47 -4.54
C LEU A 307 11.71 2.92 -4.76
N ILE A 308 10.88 3.17 -5.76
CA ILE A 308 10.56 4.53 -6.19
C ILE A 308 10.09 5.40 -5.02
N SER A 309 10.98 6.28 -4.60
CA SER A 309 10.89 7.13 -3.43
C SER A 309 10.42 8.51 -3.88
N VAL A 310 9.15 8.62 -4.27
CA VAL A 310 8.55 9.88 -4.70
C VAL A 310 7.82 10.53 -3.54
N SER A 311 8.25 11.74 -3.20
CA SER A 311 7.63 12.59 -2.18
C SER A 311 7.56 14.05 -2.64
N SER A 312 6.75 14.84 -1.94
CA SER A 312 6.59 16.28 -2.15
C SER A 312 6.31 16.97 -0.82
N PHE A 313 6.69 18.23 -0.69
CA PHE A 313 6.37 19.03 0.49
C PHE A 313 4.85 19.14 0.65
N PHE A 314 4.37 19.00 1.89
CA PHE A 314 2.96 19.09 2.24
C PHE A 314 2.03 18.22 1.38
N ARG A 315 2.49 17.02 0.97
CA ARG A 315 1.68 16.06 0.22
C ARG A 315 0.34 15.80 0.92
N ASP A 316 -0.77 16.01 0.21
CA ASP A 316 -2.13 16.08 0.76
C ASP A 316 -2.28 17.23 1.78
N PRO A 317 -2.36 18.50 1.34
CA PRO A 317 -2.33 19.68 2.21
C PRO A 317 -3.41 19.67 3.30
N GLU A 318 -4.60 19.17 3.00
CA GLU A 318 -5.71 19.07 3.95
C GLU A 318 -5.42 18.09 5.09
N MET A 319 -4.59 17.06 4.88
CA MET A 319 -4.12 16.19 5.97
C MET A 319 -3.26 17.00 6.94
N PHE A 320 -2.33 17.81 6.43
CA PHE A 320 -1.49 18.67 7.25
C PHE A 320 -2.30 19.73 8.02
N GLN A 321 -3.41 20.24 7.44
CA GLN A 321 -4.34 21.11 8.17
C GLN A 321 -5.01 20.39 9.35
N VAL A 322 -5.43 19.13 9.18
CA VAL A 322 -5.99 18.34 10.28
C VAL A 322 -4.93 18.06 11.35
N LEU A 323 -3.70 17.73 10.94
CA LEU A 323 -2.57 17.57 11.85
C LEU A 323 -2.34 18.85 12.67
N GLU A 324 -2.30 20.00 12.01
CA GLU A 324 -2.09 21.31 12.65
C GLU A 324 -3.17 21.68 13.65
N THR A 325 -4.44 21.42 13.31
CA THR A 325 -5.59 21.91 14.07
C THR A 325 -6.08 20.96 15.15
N GLN A 326 -5.95 19.64 14.95
CA GLN A 326 -6.53 18.63 15.85
C GLN A 326 -5.49 17.84 16.63
N VAL A 327 -4.30 17.59 16.07
CA VAL A 327 -3.32 16.67 16.67
C VAL A 327 -2.21 17.44 17.39
N LEU A 328 -1.55 18.38 16.68
CA LEU A 328 -0.42 19.10 17.24
C LEU A 328 -0.76 19.93 18.50
N PRO A 329 -1.91 20.61 18.61
CA PRO A 329 -2.24 21.37 19.81
C PRO A 329 -2.30 20.49 21.06
N GLU A 330 -3.01 19.36 20.98
CA GLU A 330 -3.12 18.39 22.09
C GLU A 330 -1.75 17.81 22.46
N LEU A 331 -0.96 17.44 21.46
CA LEU A 331 0.37 16.87 21.64
C LEU A 331 1.33 17.86 22.33
N ILE A 332 1.31 19.14 21.91
CA ILE A 332 2.17 20.19 22.46
C ILE A 332 1.67 20.66 23.83
N GLU A 333 0.36 20.72 24.08
CA GLU A 333 -0.20 21.09 25.38
C GLU A 333 0.19 20.09 26.47
N ALA A 334 0.11 18.80 26.18
CA ALA A 334 0.44 17.72 27.11
C ALA A 334 1.95 17.60 27.43
N ARG A 335 2.82 18.41 26.82
CA ARG A 335 4.28 18.36 27.03
C ARG A 335 4.76 19.47 27.97
N ASN A 336 5.61 19.06 28.91
CA ASN A 336 6.38 19.94 29.78
C ASN A 336 7.51 20.61 28.98
N THR A 337 7.98 21.75 29.47
CA THR A 337 8.93 22.66 28.79
C THR A 337 10.29 22.04 28.41
N ASP A 338 10.64 20.86 28.97
CA ASP A 338 11.94 20.19 28.73
C ASP A 338 11.83 18.83 28.01
N ALA A 339 10.63 18.31 27.78
CA ALA A 339 10.46 17.01 27.13
C ALA A 339 10.39 17.18 25.60
N PRO A 340 11.22 16.48 24.79
CA PRO A 340 11.17 16.61 23.35
C PRO A 340 9.90 15.98 22.78
N VAL A 341 9.30 16.62 21.76
CA VAL A 341 8.35 15.96 20.86
C VAL A 341 9.11 15.04 19.93
N ARG A 342 8.82 13.75 20.00
CA ARG A 342 9.53 12.72 19.24
C ARG A 342 8.66 12.17 18.12
N VAL A 343 9.09 12.39 16.87
CA VAL A 343 8.37 11.94 15.67
C VAL A 343 9.21 10.91 14.93
N TRP A 344 8.58 9.90 14.35
CA TRP A 344 9.22 9.00 13.38
C TRP A 344 8.50 9.07 12.04
N VAL A 345 9.23 9.40 10.98
CA VAL A 345 8.79 9.37 9.60
C VAL A 345 9.43 8.15 8.93
N ALA A 346 8.65 7.09 8.76
CA ALA A 346 9.09 5.84 8.17
C ALA A 346 8.79 5.82 6.67
N GLY A 347 9.81 5.59 5.84
CA GLY A 347 9.71 5.75 4.39
C GLY A 347 9.81 7.23 3.99
N CYS A 348 10.81 7.95 4.49
CA CYS A 348 10.90 9.40 4.32
C CYS A 348 11.32 9.86 2.92
N ALA A 349 11.73 8.95 2.03
CA ALA A 349 12.23 9.25 0.69
C ALA A 349 13.31 10.35 0.73
N SER A 350 13.19 11.38 -0.12
CA SER A 350 14.07 12.54 -0.19
C SER A 350 13.82 13.60 0.90
N GLY A 351 13.05 13.28 1.95
CA GLY A 351 12.95 14.06 3.19
C GLY A 351 11.86 15.13 3.22
N GLU A 352 11.11 15.34 2.13
CA GLU A 352 10.10 16.40 2.04
C GLU A 352 9.04 16.30 3.15
N GLU A 353 8.53 15.09 3.45
CA GLU A 353 7.53 14.89 4.52
C GLU A 353 8.11 15.19 5.90
N ALA A 354 9.33 14.74 6.18
CA ALA A 354 9.99 14.98 7.46
C ALA A 354 10.20 16.48 7.70
N TYR A 355 10.60 17.22 6.66
CA TYR A 355 10.72 18.67 6.73
C TYR A 355 9.37 19.38 6.83
N SER A 356 8.32 18.91 6.15
CA SER A 356 6.97 19.47 6.31
C SER A 356 6.44 19.33 7.74
N ILE A 357 6.60 18.16 8.36
CA ILE A 357 6.21 17.97 9.77
C ILE A 357 7.07 18.84 10.70
N ALA A 358 8.37 18.97 10.42
CA ALA A 358 9.28 19.82 11.19
C ALA A 358 8.88 21.30 11.15
N MET A 359 8.58 21.83 9.96
CA MET A 359 8.12 23.21 9.77
C MET A 359 6.84 23.46 10.58
N LEU A 360 5.86 22.57 10.46
CA LEU A 360 4.57 22.69 11.14
C LEU A 360 4.70 22.67 12.67
N LEU A 361 5.54 21.78 13.21
CA LEU A 361 5.82 21.73 14.65
C LEU A 361 6.49 23.01 15.15
N ILE A 362 7.48 23.54 14.43
CA ILE A 362 8.17 24.78 14.81
C ILE A 362 7.20 25.97 14.78
N GLU A 363 6.35 26.06 13.76
CA GLU A 363 5.33 27.11 13.65
C GLU A 363 4.33 27.02 14.80
N ARG A 364 3.82 25.81 15.10
CA ARG A 364 2.82 25.63 16.15
C ARG A 364 3.37 25.83 17.56
N ILE A 365 4.57 25.34 17.85
CA ILE A 365 5.24 25.56 19.15
C ILE A 365 5.49 27.05 19.39
N ALA A 366 5.95 27.77 18.36
CA ALA A 366 6.16 29.22 18.44
C ALA A 366 4.84 29.98 18.66
N ALA A 367 3.76 29.61 17.96
CA ALA A 367 2.44 30.23 18.12
C ALA A 367 1.84 30.03 19.52
N MET A 368 2.15 28.91 20.18
CA MET A 368 1.69 28.59 21.53
C MET A 368 2.60 29.17 22.64
N GLY A 369 3.70 29.85 22.27
CA GLY A 369 4.62 30.46 23.23
C GLY A 369 5.34 29.44 24.13
N LYS A 370 5.43 28.17 23.73
CA LYS A 370 6.14 27.13 24.48
C LYS A 370 7.57 26.98 23.95
N ALA A 371 8.49 26.62 24.85
CA ALA A 371 9.77 26.05 24.46
C ALA A 371 9.64 24.54 24.61
N CYS A 372 9.72 23.81 23.52
CA CYS A 372 9.70 22.35 23.51
C CYS A 372 10.70 21.86 22.45
N PRO A 373 11.71 21.05 22.81
CA PRO A 373 12.63 20.51 21.82
C PRO A 373 11.90 19.57 20.84
N ILE A 374 12.39 19.48 19.61
CA ILE A 374 11.81 18.62 18.57
C ILE A 374 12.87 17.63 18.14
N GLN A 375 12.51 16.35 18.05
CA GLN A 375 13.38 15.31 17.52
C GLN A 375 12.60 14.45 16.52
N ILE A 376 12.96 14.57 15.25
CA ILE A 376 12.35 13.80 14.16
C ILE A 376 13.34 12.76 13.67
N PHE A 377 12.97 11.49 13.76
CA PHE A 377 13.66 10.39 13.13
C PHE A 377 13.06 10.19 11.75
N ALA A 378 13.85 10.37 10.70
CA ALA A 378 13.42 10.15 9.33
C ALA A 378 14.24 8.99 8.74
N THR A 379 13.56 7.94 8.31
CA THR A 379 14.24 6.71 7.90
C THR A 379 13.72 6.17 6.58
N ASP A 380 14.65 5.69 5.76
CA ASP A 380 14.34 5.04 4.49
C ASP A 380 15.34 3.91 4.21
N VAL A 381 14.99 3.02 3.30
CA VAL A 381 15.90 2.00 2.77
C VAL A 381 16.75 2.55 1.62
N ASP A 382 16.26 3.56 0.89
CA ASP A 382 16.99 4.19 -0.21
C ASP A 382 18.05 5.19 0.28
N GLU A 383 19.30 4.73 0.32
CA GLU A 383 20.46 5.55 0.70
C GLU A 383 20.63 6.79 -0.20
N ALA A 384 20.28 6.71 -1.50
CA ALA A 384 20.42 7.84 -2.42
C ALA A 384 19.39 8.93 -2.12
N ALA A 385 18.15 8.55 -1.81
CA ALA A 385 17.12 9.49 -1.37
C ALA A 385 17.49 10.15 -0.04
N LEU A 386 18.03 9.38 0.91
CA LEU A 386 18.51 9.92 2.20
C LEU A 386 19.65 10.92 2.04
N GLU A 387 20.55 10.75 1.07
CA GLU A 387 21.60 11.75 0.80
C GLU A 387 21.03 13.08 0.31
N VAL A 388 20.01 13.04 -0.55
CA VAL A 388 19.27 14.25 -0.96
C VAL A 388 18.64 14.92 0.26
N ALA A 389 17.98 14.12 1.12
CA ALA A 389 17.35 14.59 2.34
C ALA A 389 18.34 15.25 3.30
N ARG A 390 19.50 14.63 3.56
CA ARG A 390 20.57 15.17 4.42
C ARG A 390 21.14 16.48 3.92
N ARG A 391 21.37 16.59 2.61
CA ARG A 391 21.84 17.83 1.98
C ARG A 391 20.77 18.92 2.09
N GLY A 392 19.50 18.51 1.98
CA GLY A 392 18.33 19.38 2.04
C GLY A 392 18.33 20.41 0.91
N ILE A 393 18.84 20.05 -0.27
CA ILE A 393 18.90 20.92 -1.46
C ILE A 393 17.83 20.45 -2.43
N TYR A 394 16.88 21.32 -2.74
CA TYR A 394 15.73 21.03 -3.58
C TYR A 394 15.63 22.06 -4.72
N PRO A 395 15.21 21.66 -5.93
CA PRO A 395 15.01 22.59 -7.04
C PRO A 395 13.76 23.45 -6.82
N ASP A 396 13.69 24.58 -7.51
CA ASP A 396 12.59 25.55 -7.40
C ASP A 396 11.19 24.93 -7.57
N ALA A 397 11.02 23.99 -8.50
CA ALA A 397 9.76 23.29 -8.68
C ALA A 397 9.28 22.59 -7.41
N LEU A 398 10.18 21.97 -6.64
CA LEU A 398 9.81 21.17 -5.48
C LEU A 398 9.32 22.03 -4.30
N VAL A 399 9.77 23.28 -4.23
CA VAL A 399 9.38 24.21 -3.16
C VAL A 399 8.31 25.20 -3.61
N ALA A 400 7.84 25.11 -4.86
CA ALA A 400 6.84 26.02 -5.42
C ALA A 400 5.50 25.96 -4.68
N ASP A 401 5.17 24.79 -4.11
CA ASP A 401 3.93 24.57 -3.33
C ASP A 401 4.03 25.18 -1.90
N LEU A 402 5.19 25.71 -1.48
CA LEU A 402 5.39 26.34 -0.16
C LEU A 402 4.92 27.80 -0.15
N SER A 403 4.40 28.25 1.00
CA SER A 403 4.09 29.68 1.17
C SER A 403 5.36 30.53 1.20
N ARG A 404 5.25 31.79 0.76
CA ARG A 404 6.37 32.74 0.80
C ARG A 404 6.96 32.90 2.21
N GLN A 405 6.12 32.89 3.24
CA GLN A 405 6.54 32.99 4.62
C GLN A 405 7.38 31.78 5.07
N GLN A 406 6.98 30.57 4.66
CA GLN A 406 7.73 29.35 4.94
C GLN A 406 9.07 29.33 4.20
N LEU A 407 9.10 29.74 2.93
CA LEU A 407 10.33 29.86 2.14
C LEU A 407 11.33 30.82 2.78
N GLU A 408 10.90 32.03 3.12
CA GLU A 408 11.76 33.05 3.73
C GLU A 408 12.28 32.63 5.11
N ARG A 409 11.51 31.85 5.87
CA ARG A 409 11.87 31.40 7.22
C ARG A 409 12.75 30.15 7.24
N PHE A 410 12.45 29.17 6.39
CA PHE A 410 13.02 27.82 6.49
C PHE A 410 13.98 27.45 5.36
N PHE A 411 14.11 28.28 4.33
CA PHE A 411 15.00 28.02 3.21
C PHE A 411 15.94 29.19 2.93
N THR A 412 17.09 28.87 2.35
CA THR A 412 18.07 29.82 1.85
C THR A 412 18.41 29.48 0.41
N ARG A 413 18.58 30.48 -0.44
CA ARG A 413 19.02 30.26 -1.83
C ARG A 413 20.41 29.62 -1.84
N ALA A 414 20.52 28.43 -2.42
CA ALA A 414 21.79 27.73 -2.61
C ALA A 414 22.49 28.19 -3.89
N ASP A 415 21.69 28.35 -4.95
CA ASP A 415 22.08 28.94 -6.23
C ASP A 415 20.84 29.57 -6.90
N ALA A 416 20.95 29.93 -8.18
CA ALA A 416 19.87 30.57 -8.94
C ALA A 416 18.59 29.71 -9.09
N HIS A 417 18.68 28.39 -8.90
CA HIS A 417 17.61 27.43 -9.20
C HIS A 417 17.35 26.40 -8.09
N HIS A 418 18.15 26.42 -7.02
CA HIS A 418 18.02 25.54 -5.88
C HIS A 418 17.85 26.30 -4.58
N TRP A 419 17.02 25.73 -3.71
CA TRP A 419 16.85 26.12 -2.33
C TRP A 419 17.48 25.09 -1.42
N GLN A 420 18.10 25.57 -0.34
CA GLN A 420 18.60 24.73 0.71
C GLN A 420 17.82 24.95 2.00
N VAL A 421 17.43 23.87 2.65
CA VAL A 421 16.82 23.88 3.98
C VAL A 421 17.78 24.51 4.99
N SER A 422 17.26 25.45 5.79
CA SER A 422 18.02 26.18 6.79
C SER A 422 18.67 25.22 7.79
N LYS A 423 19.84 25.59 8.31
CA LYS A 423 20.57 24.76 9.26
C LYS A 423 19.72 24.41 10.49
N GLN A 424 18.95 25.38 11.00
CA GLN A 424 18.06 25.19 12.14
C GLN A 424 17.02 24.09 11.87
N LEU A 425 16.42 24.06 10.68
CA LEU A 425 15.43 23.04 10.33
C LEU A 425 16.07 21.68 10.06
N ARG A 426 17.31 21.64 9.54
CA ARG A 426 18.03 20.37 9.35
C ARG A 426 18.47 19.71 10.65
N GLU A 427 18.81 20.49 11.67
CA GLU A 427 19.24 19.97 12.97
C GLU A 427 18.11 19.32 13.78
N THR A 428 16.84 19.56 13.45
CA THR A 428 15.69 18.89 14.10
C THR A 428 15.40 17.50 13.54
N VAL A 429 15.95 17.15 12.36
CA VAL A 429 15.67 15.90 11.64
C VAL A 429 16.93 15.04 11.54
N LEU A 430 16.85 13.83 12.07
CA LEU A 430 17.88 12.80 11.98
C LEU A 430 17.55 11.79 10.89
N PHE A 431 18.32 11.78 9.80
CA PHE A 431 18.17 10.85 8.69
C PHE A 431 19.04 9.59 8.84
N ALA A 432 18.42 8.41 8.93
CA ALA A 432 19.12 7.13 9.08
C ALA A 432 18.61 6.06 8.11
N PRO A 433 19.50 5.23 7.54
CA PRO A 433 19.06 4.07 6.77
C PRO A 433 18.40 3.06 7.72
N GLN A 434 17.20 2.61 7.38
CA GLN A 434 16.47 1.60 8.16
C GLN A 434 15.56 0.76 7.27
N ASN A 435 15.68 -0.55 7.39
CA ASN A 435 14.70 -1.50 6.89
C ASN A 435 13.66 -1.79 7.99
N ILE A 436 12.49 -1.18 7.87
CA ILE A 436 11.38 -1.32 8.84
C ILE A 436 10.92 -2.77 9.05
N LEU A 437 11.24 -3.68 8.12
CA LEU A 437 10.86 -5.09 8.19
C LEU A 437 11.83 -5.94 9.02
N ALA A 438 13.05 -5.46 9.23
CA ALA A 438 14.13 -6.24 9.83
C ALA A 438 14.78 -5.54 11.02
N ASP A 439 14.87 -4.21 11.00
CA ASP A 439 15.51 -3.41 12.02
C ASP A 439 14.57 -3.11 13.19
N ALA A 440 15.14 -2.92 14.37
CA ALA A 440 14.36 -2.58 15.56
C ALA A 440 13.73 -1.18 15.43
N PRO A 441 12.49 -0.99 15.91
CA PRO A 441 11.82 0.31 15.88
C PRO A 441 12.42 1.28 16.91
N PHE A 442 12.21 2.58 16.69
CA PHE A 442 12.36 3.56 17.76
C PHE A 442 11.22 3.39 18.76
N SER A 443 11.50 3.56 20.06
CA SER A 443 10.48 3.47 21.12
C SER A 443 10.16 4.84 21.73
N LYS A 444 9.00 4.96 22.36
CA LYS A 444 8.53 6.16 23.07
C LYS A 444 8.37 7.37 22.15
N LEU A 445 7.68 7.16 21.04
CA LEU A 445 7.36 8.19 20.04
C LEU A 445 6.01 8.83 20.32
N ASP A 446 5.85 10.09 19.97
CA ASP A 446 4.60 10.83 20.10
C ASP A 446 3.79 10.82 18.80
N LEU A 447 4.49 10.74 17.67
CA LEU A 447 3.90 10.70 16.35
C LEU A 447 4.68 9.73 15.46
N VAL A 448 3.98 8.87 14.74
CA VAL A 448 4.54 8.05 13.66
C VAL A 448 3.83 8.43 12.38
N SER A 449 4.59 8.79 11.35
CA SER A 449 4.10 8.94 9.98
C SER A 449 4.66 7.81 9.13
N CYS A 450 3.78 7.03 8.52
CA CYS A 450 4.13 5.96 7.59
C CYS A 450 3.15 6.02 6.41
N ARG A 451 3.39 6.96 5.50
CA ARG A 451 2.47 7.28 4.40
C ARG A 451 2.96 6.73 3.08
N ASN A 452 2.04 6.16 2.30
CA ASN A 452 2.29 5.66 0.95
C ASN A 452 3.43 4.62 0.88
N LEU A 453 3.68 3.88 1.97
CA LEU A 453 4.67 2.82 2.06
C LEU A 453 3.99 1.44 2.18
N LEU A 454 2.92 1.35 2.97
CA LEU A 454 2.22 0.10 3.24
C LEU A 454 1.58 -0.45 1.96
N ILE A 455 1.18 0.42 1.02
CA ILE A 455 0.60 0.02 -0.28
C ILE A 455 1.50 -0.96 -1.08
N TYR A 456 2.81 -0.95 -0.84
CA TYR A 456 3.75 -1.84 -1.52
C TYR A 456 3.88 -3.22 -0.86
N LEU A 457 3.42 -3.37 0.37
CA LEU A 457 3.65 -4.56 1.21
C LEU A 457 2.46 -5.52 1.17
N GLU A 458 2.75 -6.81 1.38
CA GLU A 458 1.74 -7.84 1.53
C GLU A 458 0.94 -7.64 2.84
N PRO A 459 -0.36 -8.01 2.88
CA PRO A 459 -1.24 -7.75 4.02
C PRO A 459 -0.70 -8.24 5.36
N GLU A 460 -0.07 -9.41 5.41
CA GLU A 460 0.49 -10.00 6.64
C GLU A 460 1.63 -9.14 7.21
N VAL A 461 2.37 -8.49 6.33
CA VAL A 461 3.47 -7.59 6.69
C VAL A 461 2.92 -6.26 7.18
N GLN A 462 1.90 -5.73 6.49
CA GLN A 462 1.19 -4.52 6.95
C GLN A 462 0.65 -4.71 8.39
N GLN A 463 0.04 -5.86 8.68
CA GLN A 463 -0.47 -6.16 10.02
C GLN A 463 0.64 -6.14 11.09
N LYS A 464 1.80 -6.74 10.80
CA LYS A 464 2.96 -6.72 11.71
C LYS A 464 3.51 -5.32 11.94
N LEU A 465 3.57 -4.51 10.89
CA LEU A 465 4.05 -3.12 10.99
C LEU A 465 3.12 -2.26 11.83
N LEU A 466 1.80 -2.43 11.71
CA LEU A 466 0.84 -1.73 12.56
C LEU A 466 1.04 -2.08 14.05
N GLN A 467 1.27 -3.34 14.38
CA GLN A 467 1.59 -3.73 15.77
C GLN A 467 2.93 -3.14 16.24
N LEU A 468 3.93 -3.08 15.37
CA LEU A 468 5.22 -2.44 15.64
C LEU A 468 5.07 -0.94 15.89
N PHE A 469 4.24 -0.24 15.11
CA PHE A 469 3.94 1.17 15.34
C PHE A 469 3.20 1.40 16.66
N HIS A 470 2.27 0.52 17.03
CA HIS A 470 1.57 0.60 18.31
C HIS A 470 2.54 0.47 19.49
N PHE A 471 3.48 -0.48 19.39
CA PHE A 471 4.54 -0.67 20.39
C PHE A 471 5.50 0.54 20.46
N ALA A 472 5.80 1.15 19.31
CA ALA A 472 6.72 2.29 19.22
C ALA A 472 6.14 3.59 19.83
N LEU A 473 4.81 3.76 19.75
CA LEU A 473 4.08 4.95 20.20
C LEU A 473 3.87 4.98 21.72
N ASN A 474 3.91 6.18 22.30
CA ASN A 474 3.45 6.47 23.67
C ASN A 474 1.92 6.32 23.79
N GLU A 475 1.38 6.25 25.01
CA GLU A 475 -0.06 5.97 25.24
C GLU A 475 -0.99 6.99 24.58
N ALA A 476 -0.55 8.25 24.49
CA ALA A 476 -1.24 9.35 23.79
C ALA A 476 -0.59 9.67 22.43
N GLY A 477 0.01 8.66 21.79
CA GLY A 477 0.70 8.81 20.52
C GLY A 477 -0.25 8.71 19.32
N TYR A 478 0.13 9.34 18.21
CA TYR A 478 -0.65 9.34 16.97
C TYR A 478 0.07 8.58 15.85
N LEU A 479 -0.71 7.91 15.00
CA LEU A 479 -0.26 7.26 13.77
C LEU A 479 -0.91 7.97 12.58
N ILE A 480 -0.12 8.32 11.57
CA ILE A 480 -0.57 8.86 10.29
C ILE A 480 -0.23 7.86 9.18
N LEU A 481 -1.22 7.52 8.37
CA LEU A 481 -1.06 6.69 7.16
C LEU A 481 -1.49 7.49 5.92
N GLY A 482 -1.18 6.98 4.73
CA GLY A 482 -1.64 7.53 3.46
C GLY A 482 -3.13 7.28 3.24
N PRO A 483 -3.82 8.07 2.38
CA PRO A 483 -5.27 7.99 2.20
C PRO A 483 -5.76 6.62 1.70
N SER A 484 -4.96 5.95 0.88
CA SER A 484 -5.21 4.61 0.34
C SER A 484 -4.84 3.46 1.30
N GLU A 485 -4.34 3.78 2.50
CA GLU A 485 -3.88 2.81 3.49
C GLU A 485 -4.90 2.69 4.63
N SER A 486 -4.86 1.56 5.33
CA SER A 486 -5.82 1.23 6.39
C SER A 486 -5.16 0.47 7.53
N ILE A 487 -5.69 0.67 8.74
CA ILE A 487 -5.33 -0.12 9.93
C ILE A 487 -5.86 -1.57 9.86
N GLY A 488 -6.65 -1.91 8.82
CA GLY A 488 -7.16 -3.25 8.60
C GLY A 488 -8.06 -3.70 9.75
N ARG A 489 -7.69 -4.82 10.39
CA ARG A 489 -8.46 -5.41 11.50
C ARG A 489 -8.14 -4.82 12.88
N HIS A 490 -7.13 -3.96 13.01
CA HIS A 490 -6.63 -3.46 14.30
C HIS A 490 -7.42 -2.27 14.87
N VAL A 491 -8.75 -2.32 14.82
CA VAL A 491 -9.61 -1.23 15.33
C VAL A 491 -9.48 -1.10 16.86
N GLU A 492 -9.13 -2.20 17.53
CA GLU A 492 -8.83 -2.27 18.96
C GLU A 492 -7.52 -1.58 19.37
N LEU A 493 -6.60 -1.37 18.43
CA LEU A 493 -5.30 -0.74 18.70
C LEU A 493 -5.31 0.77 18.41
N TYR A 494 -6.22 1.21 17.54
CA TYR A 494 -6.21 2.55 16.95
C TYR A 494 -7.62 3.13 16.85
N ARG A 495 -7.81 4.31 17.46
CA ARG A 495 -9.05 5.09 17.33
C ARG A 495 -8.87 6.14 16.24
N PRO A 496 -9.74 6.23 15.23
CA PRO A 496 -9.62 7.25 14.19
C PRO A 496 -9.87 8.65 14.75
N VAL A 497 -8.94 9.58 14.48
CA VAL A 497 -9.11 11.03 14.65
C VAL A 497 -9.70 11.61 13.36
N SER A 498 -9.15 11.21 12.21
CA SER A 498 -9.70 11.52 10.90
C SER A 498 -9.73 10.27 10.04
N LYS A 499 -10.94 9.80 9.71
CA LYS A 499 -11.14 8.64 8.81
C LYS A 499 -10.71 8.95 7.38
N LYS A 500 -11.00 10.17 6.88
CA LYS A 500 -10.67 10.62 5.53
C LYS A 500 -9.16 10.65 5.31
N TRP A 501 -8.42 11.20 6.28
CA TRP A 501 -6.97 11.41 6.18
C TRP A 501 -6.14 10.38 6.95
N ARG A 502 -6.77 9.30 7.41
CA ARG A 502 -6.11 8.14 8.05
C ARG A 502 -5.17 8.54 9.20
N ILE A 503 -5.66 9.43 10.06
CA ILE A 503 -4.99 9.82 11.31
C ILE A 503 -5.66 9.06 12.46
N PHE A 504 -4.85 8.40 13.27
CA PHE A 504 -5.30 7.54 14.36
C PHE A 504 -4.60 7.88 15.66
N HIS A 505 -5.33 7.76 16.77
CA HIS A 505 -4.81 7.84 18.12
C HIS A 505 -4.60 6.42 18.66
N ARG A 506 -3.48 6.17 19.34
CA ARG A 506 -3.19 4.87 19.97
C ARG A 506 -4.22 4.57 21.07
N VAL A 507 -4.71 3.34 21.13
CA VAL A 507 -5.57 2.86 22.22
C VAL A 507 -4.75 2.00 23.16
N ASN A 508 -4.85 2.27 24.47
CA ASN A 508 -4.11 1.51 25.47
C ASN A 508 -4.73 0.11 25.61
N THR A 509 -3.97 -0.91 25.24
CA THR A 509 -4.37 -2.32 25.34
C THR A 509 -3.33 -3.04 26.19
N GLU A 510 -3.71 -3.44 27.41
CA GLU A 510 -2.84 -4.16 28.36
C GLU A 510 -2.35 -5.53 27.81
N ARG A 511 -2.89 -5.97 26.67
CA ARG A 511 -2.69 -7.30 26.07
C ARG A 511 -1.44 -7.46 25.18
N LEU A 512 -0.74 -6.40 24.79
CA LEU A 512 0.40 -6.47 23.86
C LEU A 512 1.76 -6.45 24.58
N THR A 513 2.03 -7.41 25.47
CA THR A 513 3.37 -7.57 26.09
C THR A 513 4.26 -8.62 25.41
N ARG A 514 3.85 -9.20 24.28
CA ARG A 514 4.68 -10.20 23.59
C ARG A 514 4.53 -10.19 22.06
N ALA A 515 4.86 -9.06 21.43
CA ALA A 515 5.20 -9.10 20.01
C ALA A 515 6.56 -9.82 19.87
N GLY A 516 6.51 -11.09 19.48
CA GLY A 516 7.69 -11.88 19.16
C GLY A 516 8.31 -11.39 17.86
N PHE A 517 9.16 -10.36 17.94
CA PHE A 517 9.98 -9.93 16.80
C PHE A 517 11.18 -10.87 16.65
N PRO A 518 11.43 -11.45 15.47
CA PRO A 518 12.68 -12.13 15.18
C PRO A 518 13.78 -11.07 15.00
N VAL A 519 14.35 -10.59 16.10
CA VAL A 519 15.56 -9.77 16.07
C VAL A 519 16.70 -10.68 15.57
N GLN A 520 17.08 -10.55 14.31
CA GLN A 520 18.40 -11.04 13.89
C GLN A 520 19.43 -10.17 14.59
N ALA A 521 20.13 -10.77 15.56
CA ALA A 521 21.25 -10.14 16.25
C ALA A 521 22.41 -9.89 15.26
N GLY A 522 22.32 -8.80 14.51
CA GLY A 522 23.41 -8.26 13.71
C GLY A 522 24.47 -7.68 14.64
N LYS A 523 25.71 -8.16 14.48
CA LYS A 523 26.92 -7.64 15.16
C LYS A 523 26.93 -6.11 15.12
N ARG A 524 26.77 -5.45 16.28
CA ARG A 524 27.06 -4.03 16.42
C ARG A 524 28.54 -3.80 16.18
N MET A 525 28.87 -3.11 15.09
CA MET A 525 30.10 -2.32 15.02
C MET A 525 29.94 -1.16 16.02
N SER A 526 30.78 -1.13 17.05
CA SER A 526 30.93 0.05 17.89
C SER A 526 32.13 0.85 17.40
N GLU A 527 31.90 2.06 16.93
CA GLU A 527 32.91 3.11 16.96
C GLU A 527 32.46 4.24 17.91
N LEU A 528 33.22 4.34 18.99
CA LEU A 528 33.80 5.55 19.57
C LEU A 528 32.86 6.67 20.04
N GLN A 529 32.56 6.65 21.34
CA GLN A 529 32.65 7.83 22.19
C GLN A 529 33.33 7.47 23.53
N PRO A 530 34.18 8.35 24.09
CA PRO A 530 35.00 8.05 25.26
C PRO A 530 34.20 8.18 26.56
N ALA A 531 34.29 7.16 27.41
CA ALA A 531 33.66 7.12 28.72
C ALA A 531 34.48 7.90 29.78
N PRO A 532 33.83 8.52 30.79
CA PRO A 532 34.51 9.02 31.99
C PRO A 532 35.00 7.85 32.87
N PRO A 533 35.97 8.08 33.78
CA PRO A 533 36.75 7.01 34.38
C PRO A 533 35.91 6.14 35.34
N PRO A 534 36.24 4.84 35.45
CA PRO A 534 35.49 3.91 36.28
C PRO A 534 35.89 4.02 37.75
N VAL A 535 34.89 4.05 38.63
CA VAL A 535 35.05 3.74 40.06
C VAL A 535 34.95 2.21 40.21
N PRO A 536 35.80 1.55 41.02
CA PRO A 536 35.95 0.11 40.99
C PRO A 536 34.83 -0.60 41.76
N ALA A 537 34.10 -1.49 41.08
CA ALA A 537 33.29 -2.52 41.72
C ALA A 537 33.94 -3.89 41.47
N GLN A 538 34.83 -4.29 42.37
CA GLN A 538 35.31 -5.66 42.49
C GLN A 538 34.27 -6.52 43.22
N HIS A 539 34.18 -7.79 42.77
CA HIS A 539 33.50 -8.95 43.38
C HIS A 539 31.97 -9.06 43.23
N LYS A 540 31.50 -9.52 42.06
CA LYS A 540 30.28 -10.35 41.97
C LYS A 540 30.37 -11.61 41.09
N ASN A 541 31.40 -11.78 40.25
CA ASN A 541 31.36 -12.81 39.19
C ASN A 541 32.00 -14.18 39.51
N LEU A 542 32.52 -14.44 40.71
CA LEU A 542 32.98 -15.80 41.04
C LEU A 542 31.87 -16.63 41.69
N SER A 543 31.19 -16.07 42.69
CA SER A 543 30.12 -16.74 43.46
C SER A 543 28.97 -17.19 42.57
N ASP A 544 28.54 -16.35 41.63
CA ASP A 544 27.44 -16.65 40.72
C ASP A 544 27.84 -17.69 39.66
N LEU A 545 29.10 -17.69 39.23
CA LEU A 545 29.64 -18.69 38.31
C LEU A 545 29.80 -20.05 39.00
N THR A 546 30.32 -20.07 40.24
CA THR A 546 30.43 -21.28 41.07
C THR A 546 29.06 -21.85 41.40
N ARG A 547 28.08 -20.99 41.70
CA ARG A 547 26.70 -21.40 41.98
C ARG A 547 26.02 -21.97 40.74
N LYS A 548 26.31 -21.45 39.55
CA LYS A 548 25.79 -21.99 38.29
C LYS A 548 26.37 -23.37 37.97
N ILE A 549 27.69 -23.56 38.14
CA ILE A 549 28.36 -24.85 37.91
C ILE A 549 27.88 -25.91 38.93
N LEU A 550 27.76 -25.56 40.22
CA LEU A 550 27.24 -26.47 41.24
C LEU A 550 25.76 -26.85 41.00
N LEU A 551 24.96 -25.94 40.47
CA LEU A 551 23.57 -26.23 40.06
C LEU A 551 23.53 -27.13 38.83
N GLU A 552 24.44 -26.99 37.88
CA GLU A 552 24.49 -27.87 36.70
C GLU A 552 24.94 -29.31 37.07
N GLU A 553 25.84 -29.47 38.04
CA GLU A 553 26.41 -30.77 38.43
C GLU A 553 25.60 -31.52 39.51
N PHE A 554 24.91 -30.80 40.42
CA PHE A 554 24.19 -31.39 41.56
C PHE A 554 22.69 -31.07 41.63
N ALA A 555 22.10 -30.42 40.60
CA ALA A 555 20.65 -30.19 40.61
C ALA A 555 19.86 -31.51 40.50
N PRO A 556 18.89 -31.74 41.39
CA PRO A 556 17.97 -32.87 41.26
C PRO A 556 17.08 -32.69 40.03
N ALA A 557 16.58 -33.80 39.49
CA ALA A 557 15.61 -33.77 38.40
C ALA A 557 14.33 -33.06 38.88
N ALA A 558 14.03 -31.90 38.30
CA ALA A 558 12.92 -31.05 38.72
C ALA A 558 12.20 -30.40 37.54
N VAL A 559 10.91 -30.11 37.73
CA VAL A 559 10.04 -29.51 36.74
C VAL A 559 9.15 -28.46 37.40
N VAL A 560 9.03 -27.29 36.77
CA VAL A 560 8.08 -26.25 37.19
C VAL A 560 6.81 -26.39 36.35
N ILE A 561 5.66 -26.48 37.02
CA ILE A 561 4.35 -26.59 36.38
C ILE A 561 3.39 -25.50 36.85
N ASN A 562 2.42 -25.18 35.99
CA ASN A 562 1.24 -24.41 36.38
C ASN A 562 0.11 -25.34 36.90
N ARG A 563 -1.05 -24.77 37.23
CA ARG A 563 -2.22 -25.52 37.74
C ARG A 563 -2.82 -26.51 36.72
N ARG A 564 -2.51 -26.36 35.43
CA ARG A 564 -2.96 -27.23 34.34
C ARG A 564 -1.93 -28.32 34.01
N TYR A 565 -0.93 -28.50 34.88
CA TYR A 565 0.18 -29.45 34.71
C TYR A 565 1.10 -29.15 33.51
N GLU A 566 0.98 -27.96 32.89
CA GLU A 566 1.85 -27.56 31.80
C GLU A 566 3.26 -27.27 32.32
N VAL A 567 4.25 -27.84 31.66
CA VAL A 567 5.65 -27.66 32.01
C VAL A 567 6.17 -26.31 31.51
N LEU A 568 6.49 -25.42 32.44
CA LEU A 568 7.07 -24.10 32.17
C LEU A 568 8.60 -24.14 32.13
N HIS A 569 9.22 -25.05 32.89
CA HIS A 569 10.67 -25.15 32.99
C HIS A 569 11.14 -26.53 33.42
N TYR A 570 12.24 -27.00 32.84
CA TYR A 570 12.96 -28.23 33.22
C TYR A 570 14.28 -27.88 33.90
N SER A 571 14.64 -28.61 34.96
CA SER A 571 15.91 -28.46 35.66
C SER A 571 16.48 -29.84 36.01
N GLY A 572 17.78 -30.05 35.80
CA GLY A 572 18.44 -31.33 36.07
C GLY A 572 18.06 -32.49 35.11
N PRO A 573 18.48 -33.73 35.42
CA PRO A 573 18.32 -34.90 34.53
C PRO A 573 16.91 -35.53 34.61
N THR A 574 15.93 -34.95 33.93
CA THR A 574 14.51 -35.39 33.96
C THR A 574 14.20 -36.61 33.09
N GLN A 575 15.13 -37.03 32.22
CA GLN A 575 14.98 -38.13 31.24
C GLN A 575 14.70 -39.50 31.89
N LEU A 576 15.07 -39.68 33.16
CA LEU A 576 14.84 -40.93 33.90
C LEU A 576 13.42 -41.08 34.47
N TYR A 577 12.61 -40.02 34.37
CA TYR A 577 11.25 -39.92 34.93
C TYR A 577 10.20 -39.51 33.88
N LEU A 578 10.64 -38.82 32.82
CA LEU A 578 9.79 -38.31 31.74
C LEU A 578 10.17 -38.94 30.40
N GLN A 579 9.17 -39.27 29.60
CA GLN A 579 9.29 -39.82 28.25
C GLN A 579 8.42 -39.03 27.28
N GLN A 580 8.90 -38.84 26.05
CA GLN A 580 8.06 -38.23 25.02
C GLN A 580 7.07 -39.26 24.47
N PRO A 581 5.75 -38.99 24.49
CA PRO A 581 4.76 -39.85 23.85
C PRO A 581 4.94 -39.82 22.32
N GLY A 582 4.58 -40.90 21.63
CA GLY A 582 4.46 -40.87 20.17
C GLY A 582 3.21 -40.09 19.77
N GLY A 583 3.35 -39.02 18.97
CA GLY A 583 2.24 -38.14 18.59
C GLY A 583 2.65 -36.66 18.49
N PRO A 584 1.69 -35.73 18.42
CA PRO A 584 1.99 -34.30 18.47
C PRO A 584 2.69 -33.92 19.79
N PRO A 585 3.61 -32.93 19.78
CA PRO A 585 4.36 -32.54 20.97
C PRO A 585 3.42 -32.05 22.08
N SER A 586 3.51 -32.66 23.26
CA SER A 586 2.74 -32.28 24.45
C SER A 586 3.62 -31.57 25.47
N HIS A 587 3.06 -30.53 26.09
CA HIS A 587 3.68 -29.78 27.19
C HIS A 587 3.11 -30.17 28.57
N ASP A 588 2.20 -31.14 28.64
CA ASP A 588 1.59 -31.61 29.89
C ASP A 588 2.49 -32.63 30.62
N LEU A 589 2.81 -32.35 31.88
CA LEU A 589 3.64 -33.19 32.73
C LEU A 589 3.03 -34.59 32.95
N LEU A 590 1.71 -34.71 33.06
CA LEU A 590 1.08 -36.01 33.30
C LEU A 590 1.19 -36.92 32.06
N THR A 591 1.09 -36.34 30.88
CA THR A 591 1.35 -37.03 29.61
C THR A 591 2.81 -37.46 29.50
N LEU A 592 3.74 -36.56 29.86
CA LEU A 592 5.19 -36.79 29.77
C LEU A 592 5.73 -37.74 30.85
N ALA A 593 5.11 -37.85 32.02
CA ALA A 593 5.59 -38.71 33.10
C ALA A 593 5.39 -40.21 32.80
N LEU A 594 6.32 -41.05 33.28
CA LEU A 594 6.14 -42.52 33.27
C LEU A 594 4.84 -42.91 33.97
N ALA A 595 4.14 -43.93 33.43
CA ALA A 595 2.78 -44.29 33.86
C ALA A 595 2.62 -44.46 35.38
N ALA A 596 3.60 -45.06 36.06
CA ALA A 596 3.59 -45.27 37.51
C ALA A 596 3.69 -43.98 38.35
N LEU A 597 4.20 -42.88 37.79
CA LEU A 597 4.36 -41.60 38.48
C LEU A 597 3.12 -40.69 38.36
N ARG A 598 2.33 -40.83 37.29
CA ARG A 598 1.16 -39.97 36.98
C ARG A 598 0.16 -39.82 38.13
N PRO A 599 -0.40 -40.91 38.72
CA PRO A 599 -1.39 -40.77 39.79
C PRO A 599 -0.79 -40.15 41.06
N ARG A 600 0.50 -40.39 41.32
CA ARG A 600 1.21 -39.85 42.49
C ARG A 600 1.51 -38.35 42.32
N ILE A 601 1.83 -37.90 41.10
CA ILE A 601 1.98 -36.48 40.78
C ILE A 601 0.66 -35.74 40.93
N ARG A 602 -0.45 -36.27 40.37
CA ARG A 602 -1.79 -35.65 40.48
C ARG A 602 -2.21 -35.51 41.95
N ALA A 603 -2.08 -36.56 42.75
CA ALA A 603 -2.42 -36.52 44.18
C ALA A 603 -1.54 -35.57 44.99
N ALA A 604 -0.22 -35.56 44.75
CA ALA A 604 0.71 -34.68 45.46
C ALA A 604 0.52 -33.20 45.08
N ALA A 605 0.23 -32.90 43.82
CA ALA A 605 -0.04 -31.54 43.35
C ALA A 605 -1.32 -30.96 43.95
N ILE A 606 -2.41 -31.72 43.97
CA ILE A 606 -3.68 -31.30 44.61
C ILE A 606 -3.46 -31.00 46.09
N LYS A 607 -2.77 -31.91 46.79
CA LYS A 607 -2.47 -31.75 48.22
C LYS A 607 -1.57 -30.54 48.48
N ALA A 608 -0.52 -30.34 47.68
CA ALA A 608 0.39 -29.20 47.81
C ALA A 608 -0.30 -27.85 47.52
N ILE A 609 -1.28 -27.82 46.60
CA ILE A 609 -2.09 -26.62 46.33
C ILE A 609 -3.01 -26.31 47.51
N ASN A 610 -3.71 -27.33 48.03
CA ASN A 610 -4.72 -27.16 49.08
C ASN A 610 -4.09 -26.82 50.44
N GLU A 611 -2.98 -27.46 50.78
CA GLU A 611 -2.29 -27.27 52.06
C GLU A 611 -1.25 -26.14 52.02
N GLU A 612 -1.01 -25.54 50.84
CA GLU A 612 0.05 -24.55 50.56
C GLU A 612 1.43 -24.95 51.11
N ALA A 613 1.69 -26.26 51.19
CA ALA A 613 2.86 -26.84 51.81
C ALA A 613 3.54 -27.85 50.88
N ARG A 614 4.81 -28.14 51.17
CA ARG A 614 5.57 -29.19 50.49
C ARG A 614 5.00 -30.57 50.84
N VAL A 615 4.76 -31.39 49.83
CA VAL A 615 4.28 -32.78 49.95
C VAL A 615 5.33 -33.73 49.39
N ASP A 616 5.81 -34.66 50.22
CA ASP A 616 6.76 -35.70 49.83
C ASP A 616 6.07 -37.08 49.80
N VAL A 617 6.25 -37.81 48.70
CA VAL A 617 5.70 -39.15 48.44
C VAL A 617 6.83 -40.09 48.06
N GLY A 618 7.21 -40.98 48.99
CA GLY A 618 8.26 -42.00 48.79
C GLY A 618 7.74 -43.35 48.30
N GLY A 619 8.66 -44.27 48.00
CA GLY A 619 8.32 -45.68 47.71
C GLY A 619 7.66 -45.94 46.36
N ILE A 620 7.77 -45.04 45.37
CA ILE A 620 7.13 -45.21 44.07
C ILE A 620 7.99 -46.15 43.22
N ARG A 621 7.44 -47.32 42.86
CA ARG A 621 8.14 -48.29 42.00
C ARG A 621 7.98 -47.93 40.54
N ILE A 622 9.08 -47.65 39.86
CA ILE A 622 9.12 -47.44 38.41
C ILE A 622 9.97 -48.50 37.73
N LYS A 623 9.54 -48.94 36.55
CA LYS A 623 10.27 -49.94 35.75
C LYS A 623 11.24 -49.22 34.81
N ARG A 624 12.54 -49.47 34.95
CA ARG A 624 13.61 -48.91 34.10
C ARG A 624 14.50 -50.04 33.58
N ALA A 625 14.69 -50.14 32.26
CA ALA A 625 15.62 -51.09 31.63
C ALA A 625 15.61 -52.55 32.18
N GLY A 626 14.44 -53.05 32.59
CA GLY A 626 14.28 -54.41 33.13
C GLY A 626 14.36 -54.56 34.66
N HIS A 627 14.67 -53.50 35.40
CA HIS A 627 14.70 -53.48 36.87
C HIS A 627 13.70 -52.48 37.46
N PHE A 628 13.32 -52.63 38.73
CA PHE A 628 12.46 -51.69 39.45
C PHE A 628 13.33 -50.75 40.28
N ALA A 629 13.13 -49.44 40.13
CA ALA A 629 13.74 -48.42 40.98
C ALA A 629 12.67 -47.81 41.90
N LEU A 630 13.05 -47.51 43.14
CA LEU A 630 12.21 -46.76 44.08
C LEU A 630 12.49 -45.27 43.92
N VAL A 631 11.44 -44.48 43.79
CA VAL A 631 11.51 -43.04 43.58
C VAL A 631 10.71 -42.32 44.65
N ARG A 632 11.30 -41.22 45.14
CA ARG A 632 10.66 -40.21 45.95
C ARG A 632 10.30 -39.01 45.08
N LEU A 633 9.05 -38.58 45.21
CA LEU A 633 8.48 -37.41 44.56
C LEU A 633 8.24 -36.32 45.59
N SER A 634 8.66 -35.09 45.31
CA SER A 634 8.35 -33.91 46.13
C SER A 634 7.60 -32.88 45.29
N VAL A 635 6.49 -32.34 45.80
CA VAL A 635 5.76 -31.24 45.15
C VAL A 635 5.61 -30.10 46.13
N GLN A 636 6.04 -28.90 45.75
CA GLN A 636 5.95 -27.71 46.59
C GLN A 636 5.48 -26.47 45.82
N PRO A 637 4.63 -25.62 46.40
CA PRO A 637 4.30 -24.32 45.83
C PRO A 637 5.51 -23.37 45.87
N MET A 638 5.73 -22.63 44.78
CA MET A 638 6.81 -21.65 44.73
C MET A 638 6.38 -20.28 45.27
N PRO A 639 7.22 -19.59 46.07
CA PRO A 639 6.96 -18.24 46.53
C PRO A 639 7.17 -17.23 45.38
N GLY A 640 6.07 -16.79 44.76
CA GLY A 640 6.07 -15.77 43.72
C GLY A 640 4.89 -15.93 42.75
N LYS A 641 4.28 -14.80 42.35
CA LYS A 641 3.25 -14.75 41.31
C LYS A 641 3.90 -14.38 39.98
N LEU A 642 3.92 -15.30 39.02
CA LEU A 642 4.21 -14.96 37.63
C LEU A 642 2.86 -14.93 36.90
N ALA A 643 2.47 -13.77 36.37
CA ALA A 643 1.18 -13.59 35.68
C ALA A 643 -0.06 -14.05 36.48
N ASP A 644 -0.07 -13.80 37.80
CA ASP A 644 -1.14 -14.19 38.74
C ASP A 644 -1.42 -15.71 38.88
N GLU A 645 -0.59 -16.58 38.31
CA GLU A 645 -0.73 -18.03 38.42
C GLU A 645 0.15 -18.62 39.54
N ARG A 646 -0.41 -19.55 40.32
CA ARG A 646 0.34 -20.30 41.35
C ARG A 646 1.16 -21.41 40.68
N LEU A 647 2.47 -21.36 40.88
CA LEU A 647 3.42 -22.34 40.31
C LEU A 647 3.78 -23.42 41.33
N LEU A 648 3.94 -24.65 40.84
CA LEU A 648 4.43 -25.78 41.63
C LEU A 648 5.79 -26.23 41.10
N LEU A 649 6.70 -26.56 42.01
CA LEU A 649 7.94 -27.25 41.73
C LEU A 649 7.79 -28.74 42.06
N VAL A 650 8.01 -29.59 41.08
CA VAL A 650 8.01 -31.05 41.21
C VAL A 650 9.46 -31.53 41.15
N VAL A 651 9.91 -32.31 42.13
CA VAL A 651 11.28 -32.84 42.22
C VAL A 651 11.25 -34.37 42.33
N PHE A 652 12.11 -35.04 41.57
CA PHE A 652 12.25 -36.50 41.52
C PHE A 652 13.62 -36.92 42.06
N GLN A 653 13.65 -37.95 42.91
CA GLN A 653 14.87 -38.50 43.50
C GLN A 653 14.79 -40.02 43.62
N ASP A 654 15.86 -40.75 43.31
CA ASP A 654 15.93 -42.19 43.50
C ASP A 654 16.24 -42.53 44.98
N GLU A 655 15.58 -43.55 45.53
CA GLU A 655 15.85 -44.09 46.87
C GLU A 655 16.78 -45.31 46.78
N PRO A 656 17.83 -45.42 47.62
CA PRO A 656 18.69 -46.61 47.64
C PRO A 656 17.93 -47.83 48.16
N GLU A 657 18.03 -48.97 47.46
CA GLU A 657 17.49 -50.26 47.94
C GLU A 657 18.24 -50.71 49.20
N MET A 658 17.58 -50.71 50.36
CA MET A 658 18.12 -51.41 51.54
C MET A 658 17.92 -52.92 51.38
N ALA A 659 19.04 -53.65 51.27
CA ALA A 659 19.07 -55.11 51.29
C ALA A 659 18.56 -55.65 52.64
N GLN A 660 17.47 -56.41 52.64
CA GLN A 660 17.13 -57.31 53.74
C GLN A 660 17.45 -58.77 53.35
N VAL A 661 18.32 -59.35 54.17
CA VAL A 661 18.87 -60.72 54.10
C VAL A 661 17.84 -61.75 54.59
N ALA A 662 17.96 -62.95 54.03
CA ALA A 662 17.03 -64.08 54.04
C ALA A 662 16.69 -64.72 55.41
N GLY A 663 15.52 -65.40 55.46
CA GLY A 663 15.15 -66.40 56.45
C GLY A 663 13.82 -67.08 56.12
N ALA A 664 13.87 -68.32 55.64
CA ALA A 664 12.74 -69.16 55.23
C ALA A 664 11.94 -69.71 56.43
N GLY A 665 10.63 -69.86 56.28
CA GLY A 665 9.78 -70.64 57.18
C GLY A 665 8.31 -70.22 57.18
N ASP A 666 7.48 -71.02 56.51
CA ASP A 666 6.01 -71.12 56.65
C ASP A 666 5.13 -70.05 55.97
N LYS A 667 5.00 -70.14 54.64
CA LYS A 667 4.09 -69.29 53.83
C LYS A 667 3.40 -70.10 52.73
N GLN A 668 2.37 -70.87 53.09
CA GLN A 668 1.45 -71.40 52.08
C GLN A 668 -0.04 -71.18 52.40
N ALA A 669 -0.40 -70.71 53.60
CA ALA A 669 -1.81 -70.47 53.99
C ALA A 669 -2.19 -68.99 54.19
N ARG A 670 -1.22 -68.05 54.20
CA ARG A 670 -1.46 -66.60 54.34
C ARG A 670 -1.41 -65.83 53.01
N THR A 671 -0.95 -66.48 51.95
CA THR A 671 -0.72 -65.85 50.64
C THR A 671 -2.00 -65.61 49.87
N ASP A 672 -3.00 -66.50 49.97
CA ASP A 672 -4.24 -66.34 49.21
C ASP A 672 -5.14 -65.24 49.77
N GLU A 673 -5.21 -65.06 51.10
CA GLU A 673 -6.03 -63.99 51.70
C GLU A 673 -5.43 -62.59 51.48
N GLN A 674 -4.09 -62.49 51.43
CA GLN A 674 -3.40 -61.25 51.08
C GLN A 674 -3.47 -60.96 49.58
N LEU A 675 -3.39 -61.99 48.73
CA LEU A 675 -3.53 -61.85 47.27
C LEU A 675 -4.97 -61.49 46.88
N VAL A 676 -5.97 -62.08 47.53
CA VAL A 676 -7.39 -61.74 47.32
C VAL A 676 -7.66 -60.30 47.74
N ARG A 677 -7.17 -59.85 48.91
CA ARG A 677 -7.32 -58.44 49.32
C ARG A 677 -6.57 -57.47 48.39
N GLN A 678 -5.43 -57.90 47.84
CA GLN A 678 -4.69 -57.09 46.86
C GLN A 678 -5.45 -57.00 45.53
N LEU A 679 -6.02 -58.11 45.05
CA LEU A 679 -6.85 -58.14 43.84
C LEU A 679 -8.17 -57.37 44.03
N GLU A 680 -8.79 -57.44 45.21
CA GLU A 680 -9.97 -56.62 45.54
C GLU A 680 -9.64 -55.13 45.56
N TYR A 681 -8.46 -54.76 46.07
CA TYR A 681 -7.99 -53.38 46.05
C TYR A 681 -7.66 -52.89 44.64
N GLU A 682 -7.00 -53.71 43.82
CA GLU A 682 -6.72 -53.44 42.40
C GLU A 682 -8.00 -53.35 41.55
N LEU A 683 -8.97 -54.23 41.80
CA LEU A 683 -10.28 -54.20 41.13
C LEU A 683 -11.08 -52.96 41.54
N LYS A 684 -11.01 -52.55 42.81
CA LYS A 684 -11.64 -51.32 43.29
C LYS A 684 -11.02 -50.08 42.67
N THR A 685 -9.69 -50.00 42.64
CA THR A 685 -8.97 -48.88 42.01
C THR A 685 -9.21 -48.83 40.50
N SER A 686 -9.20 -49.97 39.80
CA SER A 686 -9.52 -50.02 38.37
C SER A 686 -10.96 -49.59 38.06
N ARG A 687 -11.93 -49.90 38.94
CA ARG A 687 -13.31 -49.41 38.81
C ARG A 687 -13.42 -47.91 39.03
N GLU A 688 -12.70 -47.37 40.02
CA GLU A 688 -12.65 -45.92 40.27
C GLU A 688 -11.98 -45.18 39.10
N GLU A 689 -10.94 -45.75 38.49
CA GLU A 689 -10.33 -45.22 37.26
C GLU A 689 -11.29 -45.25 36.07
N LEU A 690 -12.00 -46.36 35.84
CA LEU A 690 -13.00 -46.47 34.78
C LEU A 690 -14.12 -45.43 34.95
N GLN A 691 -14.63 -45.27 36.18
CA GLN A 691 -15.65 -44.27 36.49
C GLN A 691 -15.15 -42.85 36.20
N SER A 692 -13.91 -42.52 36.62
CA SER A 692 -13.29 -41.22 36.31
C SER A 692 -13.11 -41.00 34.81
N THR A 693 -12.77 -42.03 34.03
CA THR A 693 -12.66 -41.88 32.57
C THR A 693 -14.01 -41.69 31.88
N ILE A 694 -15.08 -42.30 32.43
CA ILE A 694 -16.44 -42.09 31.91
C ILE A 694 -16.87 -40.66 32.17
N GLU A 695 -16.63 -40.12 33.37
CA GLU A 695 -16.93 -38.72 33.71
C GLU A 695 -16.12 -37.73 32.85
N GLU A 696 -14.83 -38.01 32.59
CA GLU A 696 -14.01 -37.20 31.67
C GLU A 696 -14.52 -37.26 30.22
N LEU A 697 -14.98 -38.43 29.76
CA LEU A 697 -15.60 -38.58 28.43
C LEU A 697 -16.94 -37.85 28.32
N GLU A 698 -17.80 -37.92 29.34
CA GLU A 698 -19.07 -37.20 29.39
C GLU A 698 -18.83 -35.69 29.37
N SER A 699 -17.89 -35.18 30.17
CA SER A 699 -17.47 -33.77 30.16
C SER A 699 -16.96 -33.34 28.79
N SER A 700 -16.11 -34.16 28.14
CA SER A 700 -15.60 -33.84 26.79
C SER A 700 -16.71 -33.84 25.74
N ASN A 701 -17.71 -34.71 25.88
CA ASN A 701 -18.84 -34.77 24.96
C ASN A 701 -19.79 -33.56 25.14
N GLU A 702 -19.97 -33.10 26.38
CA GLU A 702 -20.68 -31.85 26.67
C GLU A 702 -19.94 -30.63 26.11
N GLU A 703 -18.62 -30.54 26.26
CA GLU A 703 -17.81 -29.48 25.65
C GLU A 703 -17.88 -29.50 24.12
N LEU A 704 -17.80 -30.67 23.49
CA LEU A 704 -17.95 -30.80 22.04
C LEU A 704 -19.35 -30.38 21.58
N LYS A 705 -20.39 -30.70 22.36
CA LYS A 705 -21.75 -30.29 22.05
C LYS A 705 -21.91 -28.77 22.18
N ALA A 706 -21.37 -28.17 23.24
CA ALA A 706 -21.36 -26.71 23.42
C ALA A 706 -20.59 -26.00 22.29
N SER A 707 -19.44 -26.55 21.87
CA SER A 707 -18.68 -26.01 20.75
C SER A 707 -19.45 -26.11 19.42
N ASN A 708 -20.19 -27.20 19.20
CA ASN A 708 -21.06 -27.33 18.03
C ASN A 708 -22.22 -26.32 18.06
N GLU A 709 -22.84 -26.10 19.23
CA GLU A 709 -23.89 -25.10 19.39
C GLU A 709 -23.36 -23.67 19.14
N GLU A 710 -22.14 -23.37 19.58
CA GLU A 710 -21.46 -22.09 19.31
C GLU A 710 -21.15 -21.90 17.82
N VAL A 711 -20.67 -22.95 17.14
CA VAL A 711 -20.45 -22.93 15.68
C VAL A 711 -21.76 -22.72 14.93
N MET A 712 -22.85 -23.37 15.34
CA MET A 712 -24.16 -23.18 14.74
C MET A 712 -24.66 -21.74 14.94
N SER A 713 -24.53 -21.20 16.16
CA SER A 713 -24.89 -19.81 16.45
C SER A 713 -24.08 -18.80 15.64
N MET A 714 -22.78 -19.03 15.47
CA MET A 714 -21.93 -18.17 14.64
C MET A 714 -22.31 -18.26 13.16
N ASN A 715 -22.77 -19.43 12.70
CA ASN A 715 -23.24 -19.61 11.34
C ASN A 715 -24.58 -18.88 11.10
N GLU A 716 -25.48 -18.89 12.09
CA GLU A 716 -26.72 -18.10 12.06
C GLU A 716 -26.43 -16.58 12.07
N GLU A 717 -25.46 -16.12 12.85
CA GLU A 717 -25.03 -14.72 12.86
C GLU A 717 -24.41 -14.30 11.53
N LEU A 718 -23.59 -15.16 10.90
CA LEU A 718 -23.06 -14.92 9.56
C LEU A 718 -24.17 -14.86 8.51
N GLN A 719 -25.20 -15.68 8.64
CA GLN A 719 -26.35 -15.63 7.73
C GLN A 719 -27.12 -14.32 7.93
N SER A 720 -27.34 -13.88 9.18
CA SER A 720 -27.97 -12.60 9.48
C SER A 720 -27.17 -11.41 8.93
N ILE A 721 -25.84 -11.43 9.02
CA ILE A 721 -24.99 -10.38 8.47
C ILE A 721 -25.05 -10.36 6.93
N ASN A 722 -25.15 -11.53 6.30
CA ASN A 722 -25.34 -11.59 4.84
C ASN A 722 -26.70 -11.01 4.43
N GLU A 723 -27.76 -11.30 5.17
CA GLU A 723 -29.09 -10.72 4.92
C GLU A 723 -29.07 -9.20 5.10
N GLU A 724 -28.43 -8.68 6.15
CA GLU A 724 -28.28 -7.23 6.37
C GLU A 724 -27.43 -6.54 5.27
N LEU A 725 -26.39 -7.22 4.78
CA LEU A 725 -25.59 -6.75 3.66
C LEU A 725 -26.41 -6.69 2.37
N GLU A 726 -27.26 -7.70 2.14
CA GLU A 726 -28.14 -7.74 0.97
C GLU A 726 -29.18 -6.62 1.03
N THR A 727 -29.77 -6.36 2.20
CA THR A 727 -30.68 -5.20 2.37
C THR A 727 -29.96 -3.87 2.16
N SER A 728 -28.75 -3.70 2.69
CA SER A 728 -27.97 -2.47 2.49
C SER A 728 -27.61 -2.27 1.01
N LYS A 729 -27.36 -3.36 0.27
CA LYS A 729 -27.13 -3.32 -1.17
C LYS A 729 -28.39 -2.89 -1.93
N GLU A 730 -29.57 -3.40 -1.56
CA GLU A 730 -30.85 -2.99 -2.15
C GLU A 730 -31.13 -1.50 -1.90
N GLU A 731 -30.88 -0.99 -0.68
CA GLU A 731 -31.00 0.44 -0.36
C GLU A 731 -30.06 1.30 -1.20
N LEU A 732 -28.81 0.88 -1.39
CA LEU A 732 -27.86 1.58 -2.26
C LEU A 732 -28.27 1.57 -3.73
N GLN A 733 -28.85 0.48 -4.21
CA GLN A 733 -29.39 0.42 -5.56
C GLN A 733 -30.57 1.38 -5.73
N SER A 734 -31.50 1.41 -4.77
CA SER A 734 -32.62 2.36 -4.77
C SER A 734 -32.16 3.82 -4.76
N LEU A 735 -31.17 4.15 -3.92
CA LEU A 735 -30.58 5.51 -3.89
C LEU A 735 -29.93 5.87 -5.22
N ASN A 736 -29.29 4.91 -5.89
CA ASN A 736 -28.67 5.14 -7.18
C ASN A 736 -29.73 5.38 -8.27
N GLU A 737 -30.84 4.63 -8.24
CA GLU A 737 -31.99 4.86 -9.12
C GLU A 737 -32.61 6.25 -8.90
N GLU A 738 -32.74 6.70 -7.64
CA GLU A 738 -33.24 8.03 -7.31
C GLU A 738 -32.30 9.14 -7.81
N VAL A 739 -30.98 8.97 -7.65
CA VAL A 739 -29.98 9.92 -8.19
C VAL A 739 -30.01 9.97 -9.71
N MET A 740 -30.14 8.82 -10.39
CA MET A 740 -30.27 8.81 -11.85
C MET A 740 -31.53 9.56 -12.30
N SER A 741 -32.68 9.32 -11.65
CA SER A 741 -33.92 10.03 -11.96
C SER A 741 -33.81 11.53 -11.74
N MET A 742 -33.17 11.97 -10.65
CA MET A 742 -32.95 13.40 -10.40
C MET A 742 -32.00 14.03 -11.43
N ASN A 743 -31.03 13.26 -11.92
CA ASN A 743 -30.10 13.72 -12.95
C ASN A 743 -30.80 13.85 -14.31
N GLU A 744 -31.69 12.93 -14.66
CA GLU A 744 -32.55 13.04 -15.85
C GLU A 744 -33.46 14.28 -15.78
N GLU A 745 -34.06 14.55 -14.60
CA GLU A 745 -34.88 15.74 -14.39
C GLU A 745 -34.05 17.03 -14.53
N LEU A 746 -32.85 17.08 -13.94
CA LEU A 746 -31.94 18.22 -14.10
C LEU A 746 -31.54 18.43 -15.56
N GLN A 747 -31.25 17.35 -16.29
CA GLN A 747 -30.91 17.45 -17.70
C GLN A 747 -32.08 18.01 -18.52
N SER A 748 -33.31 17.55 -18.27
CA SER A 748 -34.52 18.09 -18.90
C SER A 748 -34.68 19.58 -18.60
N THR A 749 -34.49 20.02 -17.35
CA THR A 749 -34.60 21.45 -17.00
C THR A 749 -33.50 22.29 -17.66
N ASN A 750 -32.33 21.71 -17.89
CA ASN A 750 -31.23 22.39 -18.56
C ASN A 750 -31.51 22.56 -20.06
N GLU A 751 -32.08 21.53 -20.71
CA GLU A 751 -32.55 21.61 -22.10
C GLU A 751 -33.66 22.66 -22.27
N GLU A 752 -34.59 22.77 -21.32
CA GLU A 752 -35.60 23.84 -21.30
C GLU A 752 -34.98 25.25 -21.13
N LEU A 753 -33.92 25.38 -20.33
CA LEU A 753 -33.19 26.65 -20.17
C LEU A 753 -32.42 27.04 -21.43
N GLU A 754 -31.79 26.07 -22.11
CA GLU A 754 -31.08 26.32 -23.37
C GLU A 754 -32.04 26.77 -24.47
N THR A 755 -33.16 26.08 -24.64
CA THR A 755 -34.19 26.50 -25.60
C THR A 755 -34.73 27.90 -25.31
N SER A 756 -35.03 28.22 -24.04
CA SER A 756 -35.46 29.57 -23.65
C SER A 756 -34.38 30.63 -23.93
N LYS A 757 -33.10 30.29 -23.73
CA LYS A 757 -31.97 31.17 -24.05
C LYS A 757 -31.83 31.41 -25.55
N GLU A 758 -32.01 30.39 -26.38
CA GLU A 758 -32.00 30.52 -27.84
C GLU A 758 -33.13 31.44 -28.33
N GLU A 759 -34.35 31.29 -27.79
CA GLU A 759 -35.49 32.17 -28.10
C GLU A 759 -35.19 33.64 -27.74
N LEU A 760 -34.60 33.89 -26.56
CA LEU A 760 -34.20 35.23 -26.14
C LEU A 760 -33.11 35.82 -27.03
N GLN A 761 -32.17 34.99 -27.49
CA GLN A 761 -31.11 35.44 -28.39
C GLN A 761 -31.68 35.82 -29.76
N SER A 762 -32.59 35.00 -30.31
CA SER A 762 -33.31 35.33 -31.55
C SER A 762 -34.09 36.64 -31.44
N LEU A 763 -34.83 36.84 -30.34
CA LEU A 763 -35.55 38.09 -30.07
C LEU A 763 -34.60 39.30 -30.03
N ASN A 764 -33.43 39.15 -29.44
CA ASN A 764 -32.45 40.21 -29.35
C ASN A 764 -31.84 40.57 -30.72
N GLU A 765 -31.60 39.57 -31.58
CA GLU A 765 -31.15 39.77 -32.96
C GLU A 765 -32.20 40.50 -33.81
N GLU A 766 -33.48 40.14 -33.66
CA GLU A 766 -34.59 40.86 -34.29
C GLU A 766 -34.64 42.32 -33.82
N LEU A 767 -34.53 42.57 -32.51
CA LEU A 767 -34.56 43.91 -31.93
C LEU A 767 -33.37 44.76 -32.39
N SER A 768 -32.19 44.16 -32.51
CA SER A 768 -31.00 44.81 -33.07
C SER A 768 -31.22 45.19 -34.53
N THR A 769 -31.84 44.32 -35.32
CA THR A 769 -32.16 44.58 -36.73
C THR A 769 -33.15 45.74 -36.87
N VAL A 770 -34.22 45.75 -36.08
CA VAL A 770 -35.20 46.84 -36.05
C VAL A 770 -34.56 48.16 -35.64
N ASN A 771 -33.68 48.14 -34.63
CA ASN A 771 -32.93 49.33 -34.23
C ASN A 771 -32.02 49.85 -35.33
N SER A 772 -31.39 48.97 -36.12
CA SER A 772 -30.61 49.39 -37.30
C SER A 772 -31.49 50.08 -38.33
N GLN A 773 -32.63 49.50 -38.68
CA GLN A 773 -33.57 50.08 -39.64
C GLN A 773 -34.13 51.43 -39.18
N LEU A 774 -34.37 51.59 -37.88
CA LEU A 774 -34.80 52.86 -37.29
C LEU A 774 -33.70 53.93 -37.39
N ARG A 775 -32.43 53.57 -37.21
CA ARG A 775 -31.31 54.49 -37.40
C ARG A 775 -31.20 54.93 -38.86
N ASP A 776 -31.23 53.98 -39.80
CA ASP A 776 -31.20 54.29 -41.24
C ASP A 776 -32.35 55.24 -41.63
N LYS A 777 -33.55 55.04 -41.05
CA LYS A 777 -34.71 55.92 -41.22
C LYS A 777 -34.51 57.32 -40.65
N VAL A 778 -33.82 57.44 -39.52
CA VAL A 778 -33.49 58.74 -38.92
C VAL A 778 -32.49 59.47 -39.80
N ASP A 779 -31.46 58.79 -40.28
CA ASP A 779 -30.44 59.35 -41.18
C ASP A 779 -31.09 59.83 -42.51
N GLU A 780 -31.99 59.03 -43.12
CA GLU A 780 -32.76 59.44 -44.30
C GLU A 780 -33.60 60.72 -44.07
N LEU A 781 -34.18 60.85 -42.86
CA LEU A 781 -34.98 62.03 -42.50
C LEU A 781 -34.11 63.25 -42.25
N GLU A 782 -32.93 63.08 -41.64
CA GLU A 782 -31.94 64.14 -41.47
C GLU A 782 -31.46 64.66 -42.83
N ASP A 783 -31.08 63.76 -43.75
CA ASP A 783 -30.67 64.12 -45.12
C ASP A 783 -31.79 64.88 -45.86
N SER A 784 -33.02 64.38 -45.80
CA SER A 784 -34.16 65.05 -46.44
C SER A 784 -34.48 66.41 -45.80
N ASN A 785 -34.25 66.57 -44.50
CA ASN A 785 -34.44 67.83 -43.81
C ASN A 785 -33.35 68.83 -44.20
N ASP A 786 -32.09 68.38 -44.29
CA ASP A 786 -30.97 69.19 -44.76
C ASP A 786 -31.19 69.66 -46.21
N ASP A 787 -31.65 68.78 -47.09
CA ASP A 787 -32.05 69.13 -48.47
C ASP A 787 -33.17 70.17 -48.51
N MET A 788 -34.20 70.02 -47.67
CA MET A 788 -35.28 71.00 -47.56
C MET A 788 -34.79 72.34 -47.03
N THR A 789 -33.85 72.32 -46.06
CA THR A 789 -33.23 73.53 -45.49
C THR A 789 -32.40 74.25 -46.54
N ASN A 790 -31.64 73.50 -47.36
CA ASN A 790 -30.87 74.01 -48.49
C ASN A 790 -31.78 74.61 -49.58
N LEU A 791 -32.91 73.96 -49.89
CA LEU A 791 -33.91 74.50 -50.83
C LEU A 791 -34.53 75.80 -50.32
N LEU A 792 -34.91 75.88 -49.04
CA LEU A 792 -35.45 77.11 -48.45
C LEU A 792 -34.42 78.25 -48.51
N ALA A 793 -33.15 77.97 -48.19
CA ALA A 793 -32.07 78.95 -48.31
C ALA A 793 -31.83 79.44 -49.76
N SER A 794 -32.20 78.64 -50.76
CA SER A 794 -32.07 79.01 -52.18
C SER A 794 -33.22 79.90 -52.70
N VAL A 795 -34.37 79.94 -52.02
CA VAL A 795 -35.54 80.73 -52.40
C VAL A 795 -35.50 82.14 -51.79
N ASP A 796 -34.73 82.34 -50.71
CA ASP A 796 -34.56 83.62 -50.01
C ASP A 796 -33.43 84.52 -50.57
N ASN A 797 -32.87 84.20 -51.75
CA ASN A 797 -31.81 84.98 -52.43
C ASN A 797 -32.22 85.51 -53.80
#